data_AF-A0AAW0AC94-F1
#
_entry.id   AF-A0AAW0AC94-F1
#
_cell.length_a   1.000
_cell.length_b   1.000
_cell.length_c   1.000
_cell.angle_alpha   90.00
_cell.angle_beta   90.00
_cell.angle_gamma   90.00
#
_symmetry.space_group_name_H-M   'P 1'
#
loop_
_entity.id
_entity.type
_entity.pdbx_description
1 polymer ?
#
loop_
_entity_poly.entity_id
_entity_poly.type
_entity_poly.pdbx_seq_one_letter_code
_entity_poly.pdbx_strand_id
1 'polypeptide(L)'
;MRLLGRLTKEHANSSPSSTGFDNGVRLIIHILDICQLSVAPLADQRRWLLSTLVILVEKSKSSIICSYILDLAKSWALVKQEAYPTMKEKASLLQKMVAFESRTETIHSSYLGVIYQIYTEPALRRSDLTARLEHSFLLGCRAKDPELREKFLDLLDVSVPRSLISRLTYIFGVQSWDVLADHNWAHLALHLLLSAVDADLPASHDRRLSLNHTIPRPSTQSVIQPMQKLLFLDAQAAHDTWVSVFPAAWVPLSRREQIDITQHTINLLSRDYHIKQADLRPNIIQTLLTGIHACATPMILPPHLVKYLAKTFGAWFVALEILGASLDQVKDDEHTIREYVFDSLADIYAELAEDDMFYGLWRHRCLYLDTNIALAFEQNGMWEQASNAYEVAQSKARAGTIPFSEAEFCLWEDHWILAAEKLQQWDILQDLAKSEGNQELMLECAWRTTHWVEHKDALEEQISQLPEVPTPRRRVFEAFIALLKLPAALDKNLEFTRILEDAMQLTLRKWVALPSQLSAAHVPLLQHFQQFVELQEAVQIFGSLSTTTAQNLEKKYSDLKMVLQAWRERLPNRHDDISIWSDLVAWRQNGEQAPPINNQNGGATNNTQTFGYRGYHETAWIINRFAHVARKHDLLDACFTSLIKIYTLPNIEISEAFLKLREQARCHYQKPNDLAAGLEVINNTNLVFFSVAQKAEFYTLKGMFHARAKRNEDANNAFGQAVQLDMTQAKAWAEWGRFNDNMFKEVPADLSYAANAVSCYLQAAGQYKSEKSRPLIARIQWLLSVDDNTLAISRAFDTYKGDAAYWYWITSIPHLCMSLSNREVQQARYVLLNLARHYPQVICWMRMYTMAYLLCGRRSSSNCVPHARR
;
A
#
# COMPACT_ATOMS: atom_id res chain seq x y z
N MET A 1 -41.56 21.34 41.71
CA MET A 1 -40.46 20.41 41.35
C MET A 1 -40.94 19.09 40.75
N ARG A 2 -41.57 18.16 41.46
CA ARG A 2 -42.01 16.85 40.89
C ARG A 2 -42.80 16.97 39.57
N LEU A 3 -43.70 17.96 39.48
CA LEU A 3 -44.45 18.29 38.26
C LEU A 3 -43.53 18.71 37.10
N LEU A 4 -42.58 19.63 37.35
CA LEU A 4 -41.57 20.06 36.38
C LEU A 4 -40.81 18.87 35.82
N GLY A 5 -40.33 17.96 36.68
CA GLY A 5 -39.55 16.81 36.22
C GLY A 5 -40.35 15.80 35.41
N ARG A 6 -41.65 15.64 35.72
CA ARG A 6 -42.57 14.84 34.91
C ARG A 6 -42.78 15.46 33.54
N LEU A 7 -43.11 16.76 33.50
CA LEU A 7 -43.31 17.51 32.26
C LEU A 7 -42.03 17.55 31.41
N THR A 8 -40.85 17.68 32.01
CA THR A 8 -39.58 17.62 31.26
C THR A 8 -39.31 16.24 30.67
N LYS A 9 -39.70 15.15 31.35
CA LYS A 9 -39.54 13.79 30.83
C LYS A 9 -40.53 13.51 29.69
N GLU A 10 -41.77 13.96 29.83
CA GLU A 10 -42.80 13.88 28.79
C GLU A 10 -42.41 14.73 27.56
N HIS A 11 -41.85 15.93 27.78
CA HIS A 11 -41.32 16.79 26.73
C HIS A 11 -40.07 16.22 26.04
N ALA A 12 -39.14 15.63 26.79
CA ALA A 12 -37.92 15.03 26.22
C ALA A 12 -38.21 13.83 25.30
N ASN A 13 -39.30 13.11 25.56
CA ASN A 13 -39.69 11.92 24.79
C ASN A 13 -40.70 12.20 23.67
N SER A 14 -41.28 13.41 23.60
CA SER A 14 -42.30 13.75 22.61
C SER A 14 -41.70 14.25 21.29
N SER A 15 -42.41 13.96 20.19
CA SER A 15 -42.05 14.45 18.86
C SER A 15 -42.45 15.92 18.69
N PRO A 16 -41.63 16.76 18.04
CA PRO A 16 -41.90 18.19 17.83
C PRO A 16 -43.17 18.48 17.00
N SER A 17 -43.74 17.48 16.32
CA SER A 17 -44.96 17.59 15.52
C SER A 17 -46.26 17.41 16.32
N SER A 18 -46.21 17.09 17.61
CA SER A 18 -47.43 16.89 18.42
C SER A 18 -47.96 18.21 19.00
N THR A 19 -49.27 18.42 18.98
CA THR A 19 -49.93 19.60 19.58
C THR A 19 -49.73 19.68 21.10
N GLY A 20 -49.47 18.55 21.77
CA GLY A 20 -49.08 18.50 23.17
C GLY A 20 -47.68 19.06 23.45
N PHE A 21 -46.80 19.12 22.45
CA PHE A 21 -45.43 19.63 22.59
C PHE A 21 -45.41 21.15 22.83
N ASP A 22 -46.14 21.94 22.04
CA ASP A 22 -46.17 23.41 22.17
C ASP A 22 -46.86 23.86 23.48
N ASN A 23 -47.94 23.17 23.88
CA ASN A 23 -48.58 23.41 25.16
C ASN A 23 -47.66 23.05 26.33
N GLY A 24 -46.93 21.94 26.24
CA GLY A 24 -45.92 21.54 27.22
C GLY A 24 -44.77 22.55 27.33
N VAL A 25 -44.33 23.13 26.21
CA VAL A 25 -43.31 24.18 26.16
C VAL A 25 -43.73 25.41 26.96
N ARG A 26 -44.92 25.95 26.71
CA ARG A 26 -45.44 27.15 27.42
C ARG A 26 -45.60 26.88 28.92
N LEU A 27 -46.11 25.71 29.28
CA LEU A 27 -46.30 25.31 30.68
C LEU A 27 -44.96 25.18 31.43
N ILE A 28 -43.93 24.65 30.77
CA ILE A 28 -42.57 24.58 31.33
C ILE A 28 -42.00 25.99 31.53
N ILE A 29 -42.15 26.90 30.57
CA ILE A 29 -41.65 28.29 30.69
C ILE A 29 -42.32 29.01 31.87
N HIS A 30 -43.64 28.94 31.99
CA HIS A 30 -44.35 29.56 33.12
C HIS A 30 -43.97 28.96 34.48
N ILE A 31 -43.71 27.65 34.56
CA ILE A 31 -43.20 27.02 35.78
C ILE A 31 -41.78 27.53 36.10
N LEU A 32 -40.94 27.74 35.09
CA LEU A 32 -39.60 28.28 35.27
C LEU A 32 -39.61 29.75 35.73
N ASP A 33 -40.53 30.59 35.23
CA ASP A 33 -40.75 31.97 35.72
C ASP A 33 -41.08 31.98 37.22
N ILE A 34 -41.98 31.09 37.65
CA ILE A 34 -42.38 30.94 39.07
C ILE A 34 -41.19 30.45 39.91
N CYS A 35 -40.40 29.52 39.38
CA CYS A 35 -39.19 29.04 40.05
C CYS A 35 -38.11 30.12 40.15
N GLN A 36 -38.02 31.06 39.21
CA GLN A 36 -37.07 32.18 39.24
C GLN A 36 -37.38 33.17 40.38
N LEU A 37 -38.66 33.45 40.62
CA LEU A 37 -39.11 34.31 41.72
C LEU A 37 -38.89 33.69 43.12
N SER A 38 -38.59 32.38 43.18
CA SER A 38 -38.48 31.62 44.43
C SER A 38 -37.10 31.00 44.66
N VAL A 39 -36.05 31.40 43.92
CA VAL A 39 -34.72 30.76 43.99
C VAL A 39 -34.08 30.84 45.39
N ALA A 40 -34.23 31.95 46.11
CA ALA A 40 -33.63 32.16 47.44
C ALA A 40 -34.06 31.13 48.52
N PRO A 41 -35.35 30.72 48.64
CA PRO A 41 -35.79 29.70 49.61
C PRO A 41 -35.65 28.23 49.15
N LEU A 42 -35.29 27.93 47.90
CA LEU A 42 -35.08 26.54 47.44
C LEU A 42 -33.72 26.01 47.90
N ALA A 43 -33.66 25.39 49.09
CA ALA A 43 -32.47 24.71 49.60
C ALA A 43 -32.11 23.44 48.77
N ASP A 44 -32.55 22.26 49.19
CA ASP A 44 -32.20 20.98 48.51
C ASP A 44 -32.86 20.81 47.14
N GLN A 45 -34.00 21.46 46.93
CA GLN A 45 -34.76 21.37 45.68
C GLN A 45 -34.04 22.10 44.50
N ARG A 46 -33.04 22.94 44.78
CA ARG A 46 -32.22 23.62 43.75
C ARG A 46 -31.44 22.65 42.87
N ARG A 47 -30.88 21.57 43.46
CA ARG A 47 -30.16 20.54 42.69
C ARG A 47 -31.08 19.88 41.67
N TRP A 48 -32.34 19.70 42.03
CA TRP A 48 -33.36 19.13 41.16
C TRP A 48 -33.77 20.11 40.06
N LEU A 49 -33.80 21.42 40.34
CA LEU A 49 -34.01 22.46 39.33
C LEU A 49 -32.86 22.51 38.32
N LEU A 50 -31.61 22.54 38.80
CA LEU A 50 -30.43 22.56 37.93
C LEU A 50 -30.34 21.28 37.10
N SER A 51 -30.64 20.12 37.69
CA SER A 51 -30.68 18.85 36.95
C SER A 51 -31.78 18.85 35.88
N THR A 52 -32.97 19.39 36.17
CA THR A 52 -34.04 19.51 35.17
C THR A 52 -33.70 20.51 34.07
N LEU A 53 -33.06 21.64 34.40
CA LEU A 53 -32.53 22.59 33.41
C LEU A 53 -31.46 21.95 32.52
N VAL A 54 -30.52 21.18 33.09
CA VAL A 54 -29.51 20.44 32.31
C VAL A 54 -30.17 19.42 31.37
N ILE A 55 -31.16 18.67 31.85
CA ILE A 55 -31.91 17.72 31.01
C ILE A 55 -32.65 18.45 29.87
N LEU A 56 -33.24 19.61 30.15
CA LEU A 56 -33.88 20.44 29.12
C LEU A 56 -32.85 20.93 28.10
N VAL A 57 -31.69 21.40 28.54
CA VAL A 57 -30.59 21.81 27.66
C VAL A 57 -30.12 20.63 26.80
N GLU A 58 -29.95 19.43 27.36
CA GLU A 58 -29.44 18.24 26.65
C GLU A 58 -30.47 17.52 25.77
N LYS A 59 -31.78 17.59 26.07
CA LYS A 59 -32.81 16.80 25.37
C LYS A 59 -33.92 17.59 24.68
N SER A 60 -34.10 18.88 24.99
CA SER A 60 -35.17 19.69 24.38
C SER A 60 -34.94 19.92 22.89
N LYS A 61 -35.96 19.67 22.06
CA LYS A 61 -35.96 20.02 20.63
C LYS A 61 -36.55 21.42 20.34
N SER A 62 -37.10 22.09 21.36
CA SER A 62 -37.71 23.41 21.20
C SER A 62 -36.68 24.53 21.33
N SER A 63 -36.60 25.39 20.30
CA SER A 63 -35.72 26.57 20.29
C SER A 63 -36.11 27.60 21.34
N ILE A 64 -37.42 27.75 21.62
CA ILE A 64 -37.98 28.76 22.52
C ILE A 64 -37.60 28.47 23.98
N ILE A 65 -37.65 27.20 24.41
CA ILE A 65 -37.18 26.82 25.75
C ILE A 65 -35.67 27.07 25.87
N CYS A 66 -34.91 26.72 24.84
CA CYS A 66 -33.45 26.86 24.88
C CYS A 66 -33.03 28.33 24.93
N SER A 67 -33.69 29.22 24.17
CA SER A 67 -33.43 30.67 24.24
C SER A 67 -33.82 31.24 25.61
N TYR A 68 -34.96 30.83 26.16
CA TYR A 68 -35.39 31.26 27.48
C TYR A 68 -34.39 30.83 28.58
N ILE A 69 -33.92 29.58 28.56
CA ILE A 69 -32.92 29.09 29.52
C ILE A 69 -31.58 29.83 29.33
N LEU A 70 -31.23 30.21 28.11
CA LEU A 70 -30.02 30.98 27.81
C LEU A 70 -30.11 32.40 28.35
N ASP A 71 -31.25 33.08 28.19
CA ASP A 71 -31.51 34.40 28.78
C ASP A 71 -31.52 34.35 30.31
N LEU A 72 -32.09 33.28 30.88
CA LEU A 72 -32.02 33.00 32.32
C LEU A 72 -30.57 32.85 32.78
N ALA A 73 -29.76 32.04 32.09
CA ALA A 73 -28.35 31.85 32.41
C ALA A 73 -27.52 33.14 32.25
N LYS A 74 -27.84 33.95 31.23
CA LYS A 74 -27.25 35.29 31.02
C LYS A 74 -27.54 36.21 32.20
N SER A 75 -28.79 36.27 32.65
CA SER A 75 -29.19 37.08 33.81
C SER A 75 -28.46 36.65 35.08
N TRP A 76 -28.34 35.33 35.30
CA TRP A 76 -27.63 34.76 36.45
C TRP A 76 -26.12 35.03 36.39
N ALA A 77 -25.52 35.08 35.21
CA ALA A 77 -24.09 35.31 35.05
C ALA A 77 -23.70 36.79 35.22
N LEU A 78 -24.48 37.72 34.64
CA LEU A 78 -24.11 39.14 34.53
C LEU A 78 -24.67 40.00 35.67
N VAL A 79 -25.88 39.72 36.17
CA VAL A 79 -26.51 40.53 37.21
C VAL A 79 -26.09 40.01 38.59
N LYS A 80 -25.23 40.77 39.29
CA LYS A 80 -24.93 40.54 40.72
C LYS A 80 -26.18 40.85 41.56
N GLN A 81 -27.09 39.90 41.72
CA GLN A 81 -28.21 40.08 42.63
C GLN A 81 -28.24 39.13 43.83
N GLU A 82 -27.65 37.92 43.78
CA GLU A 82 -27.71 37.01 44.94
C GLU A 82 -26.47 36.11 45.07
N ALA A 83 -26.17 35.68 46.31
CA ALA A 83 -25.12 34.69 46.64
C ALA A 83 -25.38 33.31 46.03
N TYR A 84 -26.59 33.11 45.49
CA TYR A 84 -27.07 31.91 44.84
C TYR A 84 -27.63 32.26 43.46
N PRO A 85 -27.48 31.40 42.43
CA PRO A 85 -26.73 30.15 42.37
C PRO A 85 -25.21 30.34 42.49
N THR A 86 -24.49 29.31 42.96
CA THR A 86 -23.04 29.39 43.13
C THR A 86 -22.32 29.47 41.78
N MET A 87 -21.10 30.04 41.76
CA MET A 87 -20.28 30.10 40.53
C MET A 87 -20.07 28.71 39.88
N LYS A 88 -19.99 27.65 40.69
CA LYS A 88 -19.86 26.27 40.20
C LYS A 88 -21.12 25.79 39.47
N GLU A 89 -22.30 26.13 39.97
CA GLU A 89 -23.58 25.75 39.37
C GLU A 89 -23.86 26.52 38.09
N LYS A 90 -23.52 27.82 38.07
CA LYS A 90 -23.57 28.64 36.85
C LYS A 90 -22.66 28.06 35.76
N ALA A 91 -21.42 27.72 36.11
CA ALA A 91 -20.47 27.09 35.19
C ALA A 91 -20.98 25.75 34.66
N SER A 92 -21.52 24.88 35.54
CA SER A 92 -22.05 23.56 35.14
C SER A 92 -23.19 23.67 34.12
N LEU A 93 -24.13 24.59 34.34
CA LEU A 93 -25.21 24.82 33.39
C LEU A 93 -24.69 25.35 32.04
N LEU A 94 -23.79 26.33 32.06
CA LEU A 94 -23.20 26.91 30.84
C LEU A 94 -22.32 25.93 30.06
N GLN A 95 -21.60 25.03 30.75
CA GLN A 95 -20.82 23.96 30.09
C GLN A 95 -21.72 22.98 29.35
N LYS A 96 -22.91 22.69 29.88
CA LYS A 96 -23.89 21.81 29.23
C LYS A 96 -24.58 22.43 28.02
N MET A 97 -24.60 23.76 27.93
CA MET A 97 -25.12 24.49 26.77
C MET A 97 -24.25 24.37 25.51
N VAL A 98 -23.05 23.77 25.60
CA VAL A 98 -22.24 23.38 24.43
C VAL A 98 -23.04 22.47 23.48
N ALA A 99 -23.96 21.66 23.99
CA ALA A 99 -24.85 20.81 23.20
C ALA A 99 -25.71 21.57 22.17
N PHE A 100 -25.82 22.91 22.26
CA PHE A 100 -26.52 23.72 21.26
C PHE A 100 -25.83 23.77 19.90
N GLU A 101 -24.54 23.40 19.84
CA GLU A 101 -23.80 23.31 18.57
C GLU A 101 -24.45 22.38 17.55
N SER A 102 -24.93 21.21 17.99
CA SER A 102 -25.49 20.19 17.09
C SER A 102 -26.94 20.47 16.64
N ARG A 103 -27.56 21.57 17.10
CA ARG A 103 -29.00 21.82 16.90
C ARG A 103 -29.31 22.99 15.98
N THR A 104 -28.90 24.21 16.34
CA THR A 104 -29.34 25.42 15.64
C THR A 104 -28.32 26.53 15.76
N GLU A 105 -27.90 27.08 14.61
CA GLU A 105 -26.81 28.06 14.52
C GLU A 105 -27.13 29.38 15.26
N THR A 106 -28.40 29.79 15.28
CA THR A 106 -28.84 31.04 15.94
C THR A 106 -28.70 30.97 17.46
N ILE A 107 -29.10 29.85 18.08
CA ILE A 107 -29.02 29.65 19.53
C ILE A 107 -27.55 29.52 19.95
N HIS A 108 -26.75 28.82 19.15
CA HIS A 108 -25.32 28.68 19.39
C HIS A 108 -24.60 30.04 19.33
N SER A 109 -24.92 30.88 18.34
CA SER A 109 -24.36 32.23 18.22
C SER A 109 -24.75 33.12 19.41
N SER A 110 -26.01 33.06 19.86
CA SER A 110 -26.46 33.74 21.07
C SER A 110 -25.75 33.25 22.33
N TYR A 111 -25.49 31.94 22.44
CA TYR A 111 -24.76 31.36 23.57
C TYR A 111 -23.32 31.86 23.59
N LEU A 112 -22.63 31.82 22.45
CA LEU A 112 -21.29 32.36 22.31
C LEU A 112 -21.26 33.87 22.63
N GLY A 113 -22.27 34.63 22.21
CA GLY A 113 -22.42 36.03 22.59
C GLY A 113 -22.49 36.25 24.12
N VAL A 114 -23.18 35.37 24.85
CA VAL A 114 -23.22 35.42 26.33
C VAL A 114 -21.85 35.08 26.91
N ILE A 115 -21.17 34.05 26.39
CA ILE A 115 -19.81 33.71 26.82
C ILE A 115 -18.87 34.90 26.60
N TYR A 116 -18.91 35.54 25.43
CA TYR A 116 -18.11 36.74 25.14
C TYR A 116 -18.35 37.84 26.18
N GLN A 117 -19.61 38.13 26.51
CA GLN A 117 -19.96 39.13 27.52
C GLN A 117 -19.37 38.81 28.90
N ILE A 118 -19.40 37.53 29.31
CA ILE A 118 -18.80 37.07 30.58
C ILE A 118 -17.29 37.33 30.61
N TYR A 119 -16.58 37.13 29.51
CA TYR A 119 -15.13 37.36 29.43
C TYR A 119 -14.76 38.85 29.33
N THR A 120 -15.63 39.69 28.75
CA THR A 120 -15.41 41.15 28.69
C THR A 120 -15.67 41.86 30.02
N GLU A 121 -16.56 41.30 30.86
CA GLU A 121 -17.00 41.92 32.11
C GLU A 121 -15.82 42.09 33.10
N PRO A 122 -15.48 43.33 33.51
CA PRO A 122 -14.32 43.59 34.36
C PRO A 122 -14.37 42.87 35.71
N ALA A 123 -15.58 42.68 36.27
CA ALA A 123 -15.80 42.04 37.56
C ALA A 123 -15.60 40.51 37.55
N LEU A 124 -15.61 39.88 36.36
CA LEU A 124 -15.50 38.43 36.18
C LEU A 124 -14.18 38.01 35.52
N ARG A 125 -13.32 38.97 35.15
CA ARG A 125 -12.02 38.72 34.54
C ARG A 125 -11.11 37.94 35.50
N ARG A 126 -10.57 36.80 35.05
CA ARG A 126 -9.75 35.86 35.85
C ARG A 126 -10.48 35.25 37.07
N SER A 127 -11.80 35.17 37.02
CA SER A 127 -12.60 34.48 38.05
C SER A 127 -12.60 32.96 37.85
N ASP A 128 -12.91 32.20 38.91
CA ASP A 128 -13.16 30.74 38.84
C ASP A 128 -14.18 30.35 37.77
N LEU A 129 -15.11 31.25 37.43
CA LEU A 129 -16.10 31.05 36.38
C LEU A 129 -15.44 31.04 35.00
N THR A 130 -14.55 32.01 34.72
CA THR A 130 -13.81 32.07 33.45
C THR A 130 -12.87 30.87 33.27
N ALA A 131 -12.17 30.42 34.33
CA ALA A 131 -11.34 29.22 34.25
C ALA A 131 -12.14 27.95 33.91
N ARG A 132 -13.38 27.83 34.40
CA ARG A 132 -14.26 26.70 34.10
C ARG A 132 -14.91 26.78 32.71
N LEU A 133 -14.96 27.97 32.12
CA LEU A 133 -15.57 28.21 30.80
C LEU A 133 -14.54 28.25 29.67
N GLU A 134 -13.31 27.79 29.90
CA GLU A 134 -12.25 27.74 28.88
C GLU A 134 -12.67 26.88 27.68
N HIS A 135 -13.30 25.72 27.93
CA HIS A 135 -13.85 24.87 26.88
C HIS A 135 -14.85 25.63 25.98
N SER A 136 -15.79 26.35 26.59
CA SER A 136 -16.77 27.18 25.87
C SER A 136 -16.12 28.35 25.13
N PHE A 137 -15.01 28.88 25.64
CA PHE A 137 -14.25 29.96 25.01
C PHE A 137 -13.54 29.49 23.74
N LEU A 138 -12.87 28.33 23.78
CA LEU A 138 -12.22 27.73 22.60
C LEU A 138 -13.23 27.39 21.49
N LEU A 139 -14.44 26.95 21.87
CA LEU A 139 -15.53 26.78 20.92
C LEU A 139 -15.95 28.10 20.24
N GLY A 140 -15.88 29.22 20.98
CA GLY A 140 -16.09 30.55 20.41
C GLY A 140 -15.04 30.95 19.35
N CYS A 141 -13.80 30.47 19.50
CA CYS A 141 -12.76 30.65 18.48
C CYS A 141 -13.04 29.86 17.19
N ARG A 142 -13.95 28.89 17.23
CA ARG A 142 -14.44 28.10 16.08
C ARG A 142 -15.79 28.60 15.54
N ALA A 143 -16.28 29.75 16.00
CA ALA A 143 -17.57 30.25 15.52
C ALA A 143 -17.61 30.35 13.98
N LYS A 144 -18.71 29.87 13.37
CA LYS A 144 -18.96 30.04 11.94
C LYS A 144 -19.16 31.51 11.57
N ASP A 145 -19.73 32.28 12.49
CA ASP A 145 -19.89 33.73 12.36
C ASP A 145 -18.50 34.41 12.46
N PRO A 146 -18.04 35.08 11.39
CA PRO A 146 -16.72 35.69 11.36
C PRO A 146 -16.58 36.82 12.38
N GLU A 147 -17.64 37.60 12.64
CA GLU A 147 -17.57 38.75 13.55
C GLU A 147 -17.44 38.31 15.00
N LEU A 148 -18.19 37.28 15.40
CA LEU A 148 -18.07 36.70 16.74
C LEU A 148 -16.70 36.02 16.90
N ARG A 149 -16.22 35.31 15.88
CA ARG A 149 -14.91 34.66 15.92
C ARG A 149 -13.78 35.67 16.13
N GLU A 150 -13.78 36.76 15.37
CA GLU A 150 -12.77 37.83 15.46
C GLU A 150 -12.71 38.41 16.88
N LYS A 151 -13.88 38.68 17.48
CA LYS A 151 -13.98 39.13 18.88
C LYS A 151 -13.36 38.15 19.88
N PHE A 152 -13.55 36.84 19.70
CA PHE A 152 -12.93 35.83 20.56
C PHE A 152 -11.42 35.72 20.34
N LEU A 153 -10.97 35.81 19.09
CA LEU A 153 -9.55 35.78 18.74
C LEU A 153 -8.79 36.99 19.29
N ASP A 154 -9.40 38.18 19.24
CA ASP A 154 -8.84 39.41 19.82
C ASP A 154 -8.72 39.29 21.34
N LEU A 155 -9.73 38.74 22.02
CA LEU A 155 -9.65 38.48 23.46
C LEU A 155 -8.55 37.48 23.80
N LEU A 156 -8.38 36.44 22.99
CA LEU A 156 -7.31 35.46 23.15
C LEU A 156 -5.94 36.12 22.94
N ASP A 157 -5.79 36.95 21.92
CA ASP A 157 -4.56 37.69 21.61
C ASP A 157 -4.14 38.63 22.75
N VAL A 158 -5.09 39.35 23.35
CA VAL A 158 -4.85 40.25 24.50
C VAL A 158 -4.50 39.47 25.77
N SER A 159 -4.97 38.22 25.89
CA SER A 159 -4.74 37.41 27.09
C SER A 159 -3.30 36.87 27.21
N VAL A 160 -2.58 36.76 26.09
CA VAL A 160 -1.22 36.21 26.02
C VAL A 160 -0.21 37.33 25.74
N PRO A 161 0.92 37.38 26.49
CA PRO A 161 1.99 38.34 26.20
C PRO A 161 2.44 38.32 24.73
N ARG A 162 2.79 39.47 24.17
CA ARG A 162 3.23 39.60 22.76
C ARG A 162 4.61 39.00 22.45
N SER A 163 5.35 38.55 23.47
CA SER A 163 6.63 37.88 23.30
C SER A 163 6.48 36.54 22.57
N LEU A 164 7.33 36.32 21.56
CA LEU A 164 7.35 35.09 20.76
C LEU A 164 7.47 33.82 21.62
N ILE A 165 8.42 33.81 22.57
CA ILE A 165 8.64 32.70 23.48
C ILE A 165 7.40 32.39 24.32
N SER A 166 6.76 33.41 24.91
CA SER A 166 5.58 33.21 25.75
C SER A 166 4.40 32.65 24.95
N ARG A 167 4.28 33.02 23.67
CA ARG A 167 3.25 32.49 22.76
C ARG A 167 3.53 31.06 22.36
N LEU A 168 4.78 30.72 22.04
CA LEU A 168 5.18 29.34 21.75
C LEU A 168 4.98 28.45 22.99
N THR A 169 5.42 28.88 24.17
CA THR A 169 5.18 28.16 25.43
C THR A 169 3.69 28.02 25.73
N TYR A 170 2.88 29.04 25.42
CA TYR A 170 1.43 28.94 25.58
C TYR A 170 0.82 27.89 24.65
N ILE A 171 1.16 27.91 23.36
CA ILE A 171 0.63 26.99 22.34
C ILE A 171 1.02 25.53 22.63
N PHE A 172 2.30 25.28 22.95
CA PHE A 172 2.82 23.92 23.12
C PHE A 172 2.68 23.39 24.56
N GLY A 173 2.75 24.26 25.56
CA GLY A 173 2.90 23.84 26.96
C GLY A 173 1.70 24.10 27.86
N VAL A 174 1.03 25.24 27.70
CA VAL A 174 -0.02 25.68 28.63
C VAL A 174 -1.40 25.31 28.13
N GLN A 175 -1.67 25.49 26.84
CA GLN A 175 -3.00 25.33 26.28
C GLN A 175 -3.33 23.86 26.00
N SER A 176 -4.51 23.42 26.45
CA SER A 176 -5.07 22.12 26.05
C SER A 176 -5.99 22.29 24.84
N TRP A 177 -5.69 21.55 23.77
CA TRP A 177 -6.42 21.62 22.50
C TRP A 177 -7.48 20.52 22.31
N ASP A 178 -7.77 19.73 23.36
CA ASP A 178 -8.72 18.60 23.32
C ASP A 178 -10.11 19.00 22.79
N VAL A 179 -10.56 20.21 23.14
CA VAL A 179 -11.84 20.77 22.70
C VAL A 179 -11.93 20.95 21.18
N LEU A 180 -10.79 21.18 20.54
CA LEU A 180 -10.65 21.43 19.12
C LEU A 180 -10.02 20.25 18.40
N ALA A 181 -9.97 19.08 19.05
CA ALA A 181 -9.39 17.88 18.49
C ALA A 181 -10.09 17.42 17.19
N ASP A 182 -11.31 17.86 16.89
CA ASP A 182 -11.99 17.47 15.64
C ASP A 182 -11.59 18.36 14.43
N HIS A 183 -10.88 19.47 14.66
CA HIS A 183 -10.56 20.46 13.61
C HIS A 183 -9.07 20.81 13.61
N ASN A 184 -8.55 21.28 12.47
CA ASN A 184 -7.16 21.73 12.37
C ASN A 184 -6.95 23.03 13.18
N TRP A 185 -6.60 22.96 14.47
CA TRP A 185 -6.35 24.13 15.32
C TRP A 185 -5.05 24.89 15.00
N ALA A 186 -4.25 24.43 14.03
CA ALA A 186 -3.01 25.13 13.64
C ALA A 186 -3.27 26.58 13.19
N HIS A 187 -4.45 26.88 12.64
CA HIS A 187 -4.83 28.26 12.31
C HIS A 187 -4.89 29.19 13.54
N LEU A 188 -5.29 28.69 14.72
CA LEU A 188 -5.30 29.46 15.96
C LEU A 188 -3.89 29.69 16.49
N ALA A 189 -3.05 28.66 16.41
CA ALA A 189 -1.63 28.79 16.74
C ALA A 189 -0.93 29.82 15.83
N LEU A 190 -1.20 29.76 14.53
CA LEU A 190 -0.73 30.75 13.56
C LEU A 190 -1.26 32.15 13.84
N HIS A 191 -2.52 32.29 14.19
CA HIS A 191 -3.10 33.57 14.55
C HIS A 191 -2.30 34.22 15.70
N LEU A 192 -2.01 33.46 16.75
CA LEU A 192 -1.21 33.92 17.89
C LEU A 192 0.23 34.26 17.48
N LEU A 193 0.89 33.44 16.65
CA LEU A 193 2.26 33.72 16.22
C LEU A 193 2.35 34.96 15.31
N LEU A 194 1.42 35.10 14.37
CA LEU A 194 1.38 36.23 13.45
C LEU A 194 1.04 37.55 14.15
N SER A 195 0.21 37.52 15.21
CA SER A 195 -0.08 38.70 16.03
C SER A 195 1.10 39.15 16.89
N ALA A 196 2.17 38.35 17.00
CA ALA A 196 3.41 38.77 17.67
C ALA A 196 4.29 39.68 16.80
N VAL A 197 3.99 39.80 15.50
CA VAL A 197 4.77 40.61 14.55
C VAL A 197 4.49 42.10 14.77
N ASP A 198 5.55 42.91 14.89
CA ASP A 198 5.43 44.35 15.06
C ASP A 198 4.80 45.03 13.84
N ALA A 199 3.81 45.89 14.11
CA ALA A 199 2.98 46.58 13.13
C ALA A 199 3.72 47.67 12.32
N ASP A 200 4.83 48.16 12.85
CA ASP A 200 5.49 49.39 12.38
C ASP A 200 6.73 49.13 11.52
N LEU A 201 7.07 47.87 11.25
CA LEU A 201 8.21 47.54 10.39
C LEU A 201 7.84 47.73 8.91
N PRO A 202 8.47 48.66 8.17
CA PRO A 202 8.34 48.68 6.72
C PRO A 202 8.93 47.37 6.18
N ALA A 203 8.19 46.69 5.30
CA ALA A 203 8.57 45.38 4.75
C ALA A 203 9.94 45.44 4.05
N SER A 204 11.00 45.11 4.78
CA SER A 204 12.38 45.07 4.26
C SER A 204 12.58 43.79 3.46
N HIS A 205 12.43 43.87 2.13
CA HIS A 205 13.21 43.09 1.17
C HIS A 205 13.06 43.69 -0.23
N ASP A 206 14.14 44.36 -0.67
CA ASP A 206 14.39 44.77 -2.06
C ASP A 206 14.66 43.53 -2.92
N ARG A 207 13.61 42.95 -3.52
CA ARG A 207 13.76 42.27 -4.81
C ARG A 207 13.27 43.22 -5.89
N ARG A 208 14.23 43.89 -6.53
CA ARG A 208 14.01 44.71 -7.73
C ARG A 208 13.43 43.84 -8.83
N LEU A 209 12.10 43.87 -8.98
CA LEU A 209 11.44 43.56 -10.25
C LEU A 209 11.08 44.91 -10.88
N SER A 210 11.86 45.25 -11.91
CA SER A 210 11.66 46.41 -12.76
C SER A 210 10.30 46.33 -13.45
N LEU A 211 9.43 47.32 -13.23
CA LEU A 211 8.84 48.22 -14.23
C LEU A 211 7.62 48.97 -13.64
N ASN A 212 7.81 50.28 -13.48
CA ASN A 212 6.82 51.36 -13.62
C ASN A 212 5.43 51.14 -12.98
N HIS A 213 5.35 51.30 -11.66
CA HIS A 213 4.35 52.08 -10.91
C HIS A 213 4.59 51.81 -9.42
N THR A 214 4.99 52.82 -8.66
CA THR A 214 5.17 52.72 -7.21
C THR A 214 3.81 52.64 -6.53
N ILE A 215 3.19 51.45 -6.53
CA ILE A 215 2.18 51.12 -5.53
C ILE A 215 2.95 51.04 -4.20
N PRO A 216 2.68 51.92 -3.21
CA PRO A 216 3.29 51.77 -1.90
C PRO A 216 2.93 50.39 -1.37
N ARG A 217 3.93 49.56 -1.06
CA ARG A 217 3.67 48.27 -0.42
C ARG A 217 2.93 48.55 0.89
N PRO A 218 1.80 47.89 1.14
CA PRO A 218 0.96 48.24 2.26
C PRO A 218 1.62 47.73 3.57
N SER A 219 1.28 48.34 4.72
CA SER A 219 1.84 47.97 6.03
C SER A 219 1.72 46.47 6.29
N THR A 220 2.67 45.87 7.01
CA THR A 220 2.67 44.43 7.36
C THR A 220 1.33 43.97 7.93
N GLN A 221 0.65 44.80 8.73
CA GLN A 221 -0.68 44.49 9.27
C GLN A 221 -1.75 44.29 8.19
N SER A 222 -1.70 45.06 7.10
CA SER A 222 -2.68 44.96 6.01
C SER A 222 -2.58 43.65 5.23
N VAL A 223 -1.46 42.94 5.36
CA VAL A 223 -1.26 41.60 4.77
C VAL A 223 -1.58 40.52 5.80
N ILE A 224 -1.17 40.71 7.06
CA ILE A 224 -1.35 39.74 8.13
C ILE A 224 -2.83 39.56 8.50
N GLN A 225 -3.61 40.63 8.63
CA GLN A 225 -5.02 40.54 9.02
C GLN A 225 -5.88 39.74 8.02
N PRO A 226 -5.82 39.99 6.70
CA PRO A 226 -6.51 39.13 5.73
C PRO A 226 -6.00 37.70 5.75
N MET A 227 -4.69 37.50 5.91
CA MET A 227 -4.10 36.16 6.00
C MET A 227 -4.68 35.40 7.19
N GLN A 228 -4.72 35.98 8.39
CA GLN A 228 -5.34 35.42 9.57
C GLN A 228 -6.80 34.99 9.34
N LYS A 229 -7.57 35.76 8.58
CA LYS A 229 -8.97 35.44 8.23
C LYS A 229 -9.06 34.28 7.24
N LEU A 230 -8.15 34.20 6.28
CA LEU A 230 -8.11 33.14 5.25
C LEU A 230 -7.65 31.79 5.81
N LEU A 231 -6.77 31.78 6.81
CA LEU A 231 -6.24 30.55 7.43
C LEU A 231 -7.32 29.67 8.08
N PHE A 232 -8.46 30.24 8.45
CA PHE A 232 -9.59 29.47 8.96
C PHE A 232 -10.33 28.70 7.85
N LEU A 233 -10.37 29.25 6.63
CA LEU A 233 -11.18 28.70 5.54
C LEU A 233 -10.49 27.52 4.85
N ASP A 234 -9.15 27.57 4.75
CA ASP A 234 -8.38 26.55 4.07
C ASP A 234 -7.31 25.94 4.99
N ALA A 235 -7.46 24.64 5.26
CA ALA A 235 -6.52 23.87 6.07
C ALA A 235 -5.17 23.68 5.36
N GLN A 236 -5.13 23.67 4.02
CA GLN A 236 -3.89 23.56 3.26
C GLN A 236 -3.08 24.86 3.34
N ALA A 237 -3.73 26.01 3.17
CA ALA A 237 -3.09 27.30 3.43
C ALA A 237 -2.56 27.41 4.88
N ALA A 238 -3.29 26.88 5.88
CA ALA A 238 -2.81 26.80 7.26
C ALA A 238 -1.56 25.91 7.40
N HIS A 239 -1.50 24.80 6.67
CA HIS A 239 -0.30 23.95 6.62
C HIS A 239 0.89 24.69 6.03
N ASP A 240 0.75 25.23 4.81
CA ASP A 240 1.86 25.86 4.08
C ASP A 240 2.41 27.09 4.82
N THR A 241 1.52 27.89 5.41
CA THR A 241 1.92 29.05 6.21
C THR A 241 2.64 28.63 7.49
N TRP A 242 2.20 27.57 8.18
CA TRP A 242 2.91 27.02 9.35
C TRP A 242 4.32 26.58 9.00
N VAL A 243 4.50 25.86 7.90
CA VAL A 243 5.82 25.41 7.43
C VAL A 243 6.76 26.58 7.14
N SER A 244 6.24 27.74 6.73
CA SER A 244 7.06 28.94 6.51
C SER A 244 7.34 29.75 7.79
N VAL A 245 6.35 29.88 8.68
CA VAL A 245 6.41 30.78 9.85
C VAL A 245 7.14 30.13 11.02
N PHE A 246 6.92 28.84 11.27
CA PHE A 246 7.49 28.16 12.43
C PHE A 246 9.03 28.09 12.40
N PRO A 247 9.70 27.73 11.28
CA PRO A 247 11.15 27.79 11.19
C PRO A 247 11.71 29.21 11.38
N ALA A 248 11.02 30.22 10.86
CA ALA A 248 11.40 31.62 11.04
C ALA A 248 11.27 32.08 12.50
N ALA A 249 10.27 31.57 13.22
CA ALA A 249 10.09 31.77 14.65
C ALA A 249 11.11 30.99 15.51
N TRP A 250 11.71 29.93 14.97
CA TRP A 250 12.65 29.07 15.69
C TRP A 250 14.07 29.64 15.76
N VAL A 251 14.53 30.30 14.68
CA VAL A 251 15.90 30.87 14.58
C VAL A 251 16.23 31.89 15.69
N PRO A 252 15.33 32.79 16.12
CA PRO A 252 15.65 33.78 17.15
C PRO A 252 15.75 33.22 18.58
N LEU A 253 15.34 31.98 18.82
CA LEU A 253 15.27 31.41 20.17
C LEU A 253 16.66 31.02 20.69
N SER A 254 16.88 31.23 21.99
CA SER A 254 18.10 30.75 22.65
C SER A 254 18.10 29.23 22.79
N ARG A 255 19.29 28.62 22.92
CA ARG A 255 19.42 27.15 23.08
C ARG A 255 18.64 26.59 24.29
N ARG A 256 18.51 27.36 25.38
CA ARG A 256 17.73 26.94 26.56
C ARG A 256 16.23 26.92 26.25
N GLU A 257 15.74 28.00 25.61
CA GLU A 257 14.34 28.10 25.19
C GLU A 257 13.98 27.04 24.15
N GLN A 258 14.91 26.71 23.24
CA GLN A 258 14.73 25.62 22.28
C GLN A 258 14.52 24.28 23.00
N ILE A 259 15.36 23.94 23.99
CA ILE A 259 15.20 22.70 24.78
C ILE A 259 13.85 22.68 25.50
N ASP A 260 13.45 23.78 26.13
CA ASP A 260 12.18 23.88 26.83
C ASP A 260 11.00 23.67 25.85
N ILE A 261 11.00 24.35 24.69
CA ILE A 261 9.95 24.18 23.68
C ILE A 261 9.93 22.76 23.12
N THR A 262 11.08 22.12 22.94
CA THR A 262 11.15 20.71 22.52
C THR A 262 10.44 19.80 23.51
N GLN A 263 10.65 19.97 24.81
CA GLN A 263 9.96 19.16 25.84
C GLN A 263 8.44 19.38 25.82
N HIS A 264 8.00 20.64 25.69
CA HIS A 264 6.56 20.94 25.55
C HIS A 264 5.98 20.33 24.27
N THR A 265 6.72 20.35 23.16
CA THR A 265 6.30 19.76 21.89
C THR A 265 6.16 18.24 21.99
N ILE A 266 7.09 17.55 22.66
CA ILE A 266 7.01 16.10 22.92
C ILE A 266 5.73 15.77 23.71
N ASN A 267 5.46 16.51 24.79
CA ASN A 267 4.26 16.34 25.62
C ASN A 267 2.96 16.65 24.88
N LEU A 268 3.00 17.50 23.85
CA LEU A 268 1.85 17.81 23.02
C LEU A 268 1.57 16.70 21.99
N LEU A 269 2.63 16.21 21.35
CA LEU A 269 2.54 15.16 20.34
C LEU A 269 2.11 13.81 20.94
N SER A 270 2.43 13.55 22.20
CA SER A 270 2.08 12.31 22.91
C SER A 270 0.64 12.29 23.47
N ARG A 271 -0.24 13.24 23.10
CA ARG A 271 -1.61 13.30 23.61
C ARG A 271 -2.58 12.50 22.75
N ASP A 272 -3.50 11.78 23.41
CA ASP A 272 -4.41 10.83 22.73
C ASP A 272 -5.51 11.50 21.88
N TYR A 273 -5.87 12.76 22.18
CA TYR A 273 -6.98 13.42 21.48
C TYR A 273 -6.72 13.62 19.98
N HIS A 274 -5.45 13.58 19.54
CA HIS A 274 -5.10 13.67 18.13
C HIS A 274 -5.68 12.51 17.31
N ILE A 275 -5.99 11.34 17.91
CA ILE A 275 -6.55 10.17 17.20
C ILE A 275 -7.82 10.54 16.41
N LYS A 276 -8.63 11.50 16.89
CA LYS A 276 -9.83 11.96 16.17
C LYS A 276 -9.53 12.60 14.81
N GLN A 277 -8.29 13.06 14.62
CA GLN A 277 -7.79 13.65 13.38
C GLN A 277 -7.07 12.64 12.50
N ALA A 278 -6.90 11.39 12.92
CA ALA A 278 -6.10 10.42 12.15
C ALA A 278 -6.55 10.28 10.69
N ASP A 279 -7.84 10.51 10.40
CA ASP A 279 -8.42 10.39 9.06
C ASP A 279 -8.38 11.69 8.22
N LEU A 280 -8.11 12.85 8.82
CA LEU A 280 -8.09 14.13 8.10
C LEU A 280 -6.78 14.27 7.29
N ARG A 281 -6.81 15.02 6.19
CA ARG A 281 -5.60 15.38 5.43
C ARG A 281 -5.78 16.81 4.91
N PRO A 282 -4.90 17.77 5.24
CA PRO A 282 -3.71 17.66 6.09
C PRO A 282 -4.02 17.58 7.60
N ASN A 283 -3.26 16.76 8.32
CA ASN A 283 -3.34 16.62 9.78
C ASN A 283 -2.51 17.65 10.53
N ILE A 284 -2.89 17.94 11.78
CA ILE A 284 -2.09 18.81 12.66
C ILE A 284 -0.73 18.18 12.94
N ILE A 285 -0.68 16.87 13.17
CA ILE A 285 0.60 16.19 13.37
C ILE A 285 1.48 16.31 12.12
N GLN A 286 0.91 16.19 10.92
CA GLN A 286 1.64 16.43 9.68
C GLN A 286 2.13 17.89 9.58
N THR A 287 1.29 18.87 9.93
CA THR A 287 1.68 20.30 9.92
C THR A 287 2.80 20.59 10.92
N LEU A 288 2.71 20.04 12.14
CA LEU A 288 3.72 20.22 13.18
C LEU A 288 5.03 19.56 12.77
N LEU A 289 5.02 18.29 12.36
CA LEU A 289 6.23 17.56 11.97
C LEU A 289 6.94 18.19 10.75
N THR A 290 6.18 18.65 9.75
CA THR A 290 6.77 19.34 8.58
C THR A 290 7.42 20.67 8.97
N GLY A 291 6.77 21.43 9.85
CA GLY A 291 7.36 22.65 10.42
C GLY A 291 8.65 22.36 11.20
N ILE A 292 8.67 21.28 11.98
CA ILE A 292 9.84 20.84 12.75
C ILE A 292 11.00 20.45 11.83
N HIS A 293 10.72 19.71 10.76
CA HIS A 293 11.74 19.32 9.77
C HIS A 293 12.37 20.54 9.08
N ALA A 294 11.58 21.57 8.79
CA ALA A 294 12.08 22.78 8.12
C ALA A 294 12.96 23.69 9.02
N CYS A 295 13.11 23.38 10.32
CA CYS A 295 13.94 24.14 11.23
C CYS A 295 15.45 23.98 10.93
N ALA A 296 16.16 25.11 10.79
CA ALA A 296 17.60 25.13 10.52
C ALA A 296 18.44 24.50 11.65
N THR A 297 18.03 24.71 12.91
CA THR A 297 18.52 23.94 14.05
C THR A 297 17.54 22.80 14.33
N PRO A 298 17.92 21.55 14.06
CA PRO A 298 17.03 20.40 14.15
C PRO A 298 16.61 20.15 15.61
N MET A 299 15.34 19.81 15.79
CA MET A 299 14.79 19.42 17.08
C MET A 299 14.90 17.91 17.26
N ILE A 300 15.54 17.47 18.34
CA ILE A 300 15.70 16.05 18.64
C ILE A 300 14.42 15.53 19.29
N LEU A 301 13.68 14.71 18.55
CA LEU A 301 12.47 14.02 19.02
C LEU A 301 12.79 12.56 19.38
N PRO A 302 12.10 11.97 20.38
CA PRO A 302 12.23 10.54 20.67
C PRO A 302 11.86 9.66 19.45
N PRO A 303 12.73 8.72 19.03
CA PRO A 303 12.51 7.94 17.80
C PRO A 303 11.22 7.13 17.79
N HIS A 304 10.88 6.47 18.91
CA HIS A 304 9.66 5.68 19.02
C HIS A 304 8.38 6.53 18.95
N LEU A 305 8.43 7.78 19.41
CA LEU A 305 7.31 8.70 19.28
C LEU A 305 7.14 9.09 17.80
N VAL A 306 8.22 9.44 17.11
CA VAL A 306 8.19 9.76 15.68
C VAL A 306 7.65 8.57 14.88
N LYS A 307 8.08 7.34 15.21
CA LYS A 307 7.52 6.10 14.67
C LYS A 307 6.01 6.05 14.86
N TYR A 308 5.52 6.14 16.09
CA TYR A 308 4.09 6.08 16.39
C TYR A 308 3.29 7.14 15.60
N LEU A 309 3.79 8.37 15.53
CA LEU A 309 3.14 9.47 14.81
C LEU A 309 3.10 9.24 13.30
N ALA A 310 4.17 8.65 12.73
CA ALA A 310 4.22 8.31 11.31
C ALA A 310 3.09 7.32 10.96
N LYS A 311 2.99 6.25 11.74
CA LYS A 311 2.04 5.13 11.53
C LYS A 311 0.59 5.55 11.68
N THR A 312 0.29 6.34 12.70
CA THR A 312 -1.08 6.69 13.06
C THR A 312 -1.64 7.86 12.25
N PHE A 313 -0.81 8.87 11.93
CA PHE A 313 -1.26 10.10 11.28
C PHE A 313 -0.91 10.18 9.79
N GLY A 314 -0.24 9.17 9.23
CA GLY A 314 0.15 9.11 7.82
C GLY A 314 1.26 10.12 7.47
N ALA A 315 2.16 10.42 8.41
CA ALA A 315 3.26 11.37 8.24
C ALA A 315 4.59 10.68 7.86
N TRP A 316 4.52 9.70 6.94
CA TRP A 316 5.59 8.76 6.62
C TRP A 316 6.91 9.43 6.20
N PHE A 317 6.89 10.22 5.12
CA PHE A 317 8.11 10.83 4.57
C PHE A 317 8.76 11.84 5.51
N VAL A 318 7.94 12.61 6.23
CA VAL A 318 8.44 13.61 7.18
C VAL A 318 9.12 12.94 8.37
N ALA A 319 8.54 11.85 8.87
CA ALA A 319 9.15 11.04 9.92
C ALA A 319 10.47 10.41 9.46
N LEU A 320 10.55 9.91 8.23
CA LEU A 320 11.78 9.37 7.64
C LEU A 320 12.89 10.42 7.56
N GLU A 321 12.59 11.62 7.09
CA GLU A 321 13.57 12.71 7.02
C GLU A 321 14.04 13.14 8.42
N ILE A 322 13.13 13.23 9.40
CA ILE A 322 13.50 13.57 10.79
C ILE A 322 14.42 12.49 11.38
N LEU A 323 14.09 11.21 11.18
CA LEU A 323 14.90 10.10 11.68
C LEU A 323 16.24 10.00 10.94
N GLY A 324 16.26 10.23 9.62
CA GLY A 324 17.48 10.30 8.82
C GLY A 324 18.40 11.43 9.28
N ALA A 325 17.87 12.65 9.44
CA ALA A 325 18.61 13.79 9.96
C ALA A 325 19.13 13.55 11.38
N SER A 326 18.42 12.76 12.20
CA SER A 326 18.88 12.40 13.54
C SER A 326 20.13 11.49 13.53
N LEU A 327 20.27 10.61 12.52
CA LEU A 327 21.46 9.74 12.38
C LEU A 327 22.75 10.55 12.13
N ASP A 328 22.66 11.66 11.40
CA ASP A 328 23.82 12.51 11.10
C ASP A 328 24.27 13.34 12.32
N GLN A 329 23.40 13.53 13.30
CA GLN A 329 23.62 14.43 14.44
C GLN A 329 23.97 13.70 15.74
N VAL A 330 23.44 12.49 15.93
CA VAL A 330 23.75 11.66 17.08
C VAL A 330 25.24 11.29 17.00
N LYS A 331 26.02 11.80 17.96
CA LYS A 331 27.44 11.47 18.09
C LYS A 331 27.60 9.98 18.39
N ASP A 332 28.73 9.42 17.97
CA ASP A 332 29.05 7.99 18.14
C ASP A 332 29.03 7.51 19.60
N ASP A 333 29.08 8.43 20.58
CA ASP A 333 29.10 8.12 22.01
C ASP A 333 27.74 7.65 22.59
N GLU A 334 26.60 7.88 21.89
CA GLU A 334 25.25 7.47 22.34
C GLU A 334 24.72 6.27 21.52
N HIS A 335 25.38 5.11 21.64
CA HIS A 335 25.09 3.91 20.86
C HIS A 335 23.62 3.43 20.95
N THR A 336 23.01 3.49 22.13
CA THR A 336 21.63 3.03 22.36
C THR A 336 20.58 3.87 21.63
N ILE A 337 20.76 5.20 21.62
CA ILE A 337 19.84 6.11 20.91
C ILE A 337 19.94 5.86 19.40
N ARG A 338 21.14 5.59 18.91
CA ARG A 338 21.38 5.25 17.50
C ARG A 338 20.69 3.93 17.13
N GLU A 339 20.75 2.90 17.97
CA GLU A 339 20.02 1.64 17.76
C GLU A 339 18.50 1.87 17.70
N TYR A 340 17.93 2.67 18.59
CA TYR A 340 16.49 2.98 18.56
C TYR A 340 16.05 3.76 17.31
N VAL A 341 16.94 4.61 16.76
CA VAL A 341 16.70 5.27 15.47
C VAL A 341 16.69 4.25 14.34
N PHE A 342 17.66 3.32 14.32
CA PHE A 342 17.69 2.24 13.34
C PHE A 342 16.46 1.32 13.42
N ASP A 343 16.03 0.93 14.63
CA ASP A 343 14.79 0.15 14.83
C ASP A 343 13.58 0.89 14.29
N SER A 344 13.48 2.19 14.62
CA SER A 344 12.34 3.00 14.22
C SER A 344 12.30 3.23 12.70
N LEU A 345 13.46 3.36 12.05
CA LEU A 345 13.58 3.46 10.59
C LEU A 345 13.26 2.12 9.91
N ALA A 346 13.81 1.02 10.41
CA ALA A 346 13.55 -0.32 9.89
C ALA A 346 12.04 -0.63 9.91
N ASP A 347 11.36 -0.34 11.01
CA ASP A 347 9.92 -0.52 11.15
C ASP A 347 9.11 0.32 10.14
N ILE A 348 9.53 1.55 9.85
CA ILE A 348 8.84 2.41 8.88
C ILE A 348 9.06 1.91 7.46
N TYR A 349 10.30 1.50 7.11
CA TYR A 349 10.58 0.92 5.80
C TYR A 349 9.82 -0.39 5.58
N ALA A 350 9.73 -1.25 6.61
CA ALA A 350 8.96 -2.49 6.55
C ALA A 350 7.45 -2.21 6.31
N GLU A 351 6.87 -1.20 6.96
CA GLU A 351 5.46 -0.86 6.75
C GLU A 351 5.17 -0.20 5.39
N LEU A 352 6.12 0.54 4.83
CA LEU A 352 6.02 1.06 3.47
C LEU A 352 6.35 0.00 2.40
N ALA A 353 6.82 -1.18 2.82
CA ALA A 353 7.33 -2.26 1.98
C ALA A 353 8.47 -1.80 1.04
N GLU A 354 9.39 -0.97 1.57
CA GLU A 354 10.59 -0.52 0.87
C GLU A 354 11.79 -1.42 1.23
N ASP A 355 11.74 -2.66 0.72
CA ASP A 355 12.65 -3.74 1.11
C ASP A 355 14.12 -3.42 0.81
N ASP A 356 14.42 -2.74 -0.29
CA ASP A 356 15.80 -2.36 -0.64
C ASP A 356 16.44 -1.44 0.40
N MET A 357 15.67 -0.48 0.91
CA MET A 357 16.12 0.44 1.96
C MET A 357 16.21 -0.26 3.30
N PHE A 358 15.27 -1.17 3.60
CA PHE A 358 15.30 -2.03 4.78
C PHE A 358 16.56 -2.89 4.81
N TYR A 359 16.85 -3.66 3.76
CA TYR A 359 18.05 -4.50 3.68
C TYR A 359 19.33 -3.65 3.70
N GLY A 360 19.34 -2.49 3.03
CA GLY A 360 20.47 -1.56 3.09
C GLY A 360 20.77 -1.09 4.51
N LEU A 361 19.75 -0.69 5.25
CA LEU A 361 19.86 -0.26 6.65
C LEU A 361 20.40 -1.38 7.54
N TRP A 362 19.84 -2.59 7.42
CA TRP A 362 20.27 -3.74 8.21
C TRP A 362 21.71 -4.14 7.91
N ARG A 363 22.17 -4.12 6.67
CA ARG A 363 23.58 -4.42 6.35
C ARG A 363 24.56 -3.42 6.96
N HIS A 364 24.15 -2.17 7.18
CA HIS A 364 24.96 -1.18 7.90
C HIS A 364 24.93 -1.37 9.42
N ARG A 365 23.88 -2.00 9.93
CA ARG A 365 23.66 -2.28 11.36
C ARG A 365 24.29 -3.58 11.84
N CYS A 366 24.27 -4.63 11.02
CA CYS A 366 24.64 -6.00 11.41
C CYS A 366 26.07 -6.10 11.94
N LEU A 367 26.23 -6.89 13.01
CA LEU A 367 27.54 -7.20 13.58
C LEU A 367 28.11 -8.48 12.95
N TYR A 368 27.23 -9.43 12.59
CA TYR A 368 27.64 -10.70 12.01
C TYR A 368 27.78 -10.61 10.48
N LEU A 369 28.90 -11.13 9.97
CA LEU A 369 29.13 -11.24 8.54
C LEU A 369 28.14 -12.22 7.88
N ASP A 370 27.78 -13.31 8.58
CA ASP A 370 26.83 -14.30 8.06
C ASP A 370 25.43 -13.68 7.88
N THR A 371 25.02 -12.76 8.75
CA THR A 371 23.76 -12.02 8.62
C THR A 371 23.78 -11.09 7.41
N ASN A 372 24.90 -10.43 7.13
CA ASN A 372 25.05 -9.62 5.91
C ASN A 372 24.96 -10.49 4.64
N ILE A 373 25.58 -11.67 4.66
CA ILE A 373 25.47 -12.66 3.57
C ILE A 373 24.03 -13.16 3.41
N ALA A 374 23.35 -13.48 4.52
CA ALA A 374 21.97 -13.94 4.51
C ALA A 374 21.02 -12.89 3.90
N LEU A 375 21.11 -11.63 4.36
CA LEU A 375 20.33 -10.52 3.81
C LEU A 375 20.67 -10.24 2.34
N ALA A 376 21.89 -10.52 1.89
CA ALA A 376 22.29 -10.43 0.47
C ALA A 376 21.63 -11.52 -0.39
N PHE A 377 21.55 -12.73 0.12
CA PHE A 377 20.82 -13.80 -0.56
C PHE A 377 19.31 -13.56 -0.55
N GLU A 378 18.78 -13.00 0.52
CA GLU A 378 17.38 -12.65 0.65
C GLU A 378 16.93 -11.61 -0.36
N GLN A 379 17.66 -10.48 -0.47
CA GLN A 379 17.36 -9.43 -1.45
C GLN A 379 17.41 -9.95 -2.90
N ASN A 380 18.26 -10.97 -3.17
CA ASN A 380 18.37 -11.59 -4.48
C ASN A 380 17.34 -12.72 -4.71
N GLY A 381 16.51 -13.07 -3.72
CA GLY A 381 15.51 -14.13 -3.81
C GLY A 381 16.06 -15.57 -3.70
N MET A 382 17.29 -15.74 -3.21
CA MET A 382 17.91 -17.06 -3.01
C MET A 382 17.64 -17.60 -1.60
N TRP A 383 16.38 -17.95 -1.35
CA TRP A 383 15.85 -18.27 -0.02
C TRP A 383 16.49 -19.49 0.67
N GLU A 384 16.85 -20.54 -0.08
CA GLU A 384 17.51 -21.74 0.48
C GLU A 384 18.91 -21.42 1.02
N GLN A 385 19.66 -20.55 0.34
CA GLN A 385 20.98 -20.14 0.79
C GLN A 385 20.88 -19.17 1.98
N ALA A 386 19.84 -18.33 1.99
CA ALA A 386 19.55 -17.42 3.09
C ALA A 386 19.18 -18.18 4.38
N SER A 387 18.27 -19.16 4.33
CA SER A 387 17.88 -19.95 5.51
C SER A 387 19.07 -20.66 6.14
N ASN A 388 19.92 -21.29 5.33
CA ASN A 388 21.15 -21.94 5.79
C ASN A 388 22.12 -20.93 6.44
N ALA A 389 22.23 -19.72 5.90
CA ALA A 389 23.08 -18.67 6.46
C ALA A 389 22.54 -18.16 7.81
N TYR A 390 21.22 -18.03 7.98
CA TYR A 390 20.60 -17.69 9.26
C TYR A 390 20.83 -18.77 10.32
N GLU A 391 20.70 -20.06 9.97
CA GLU A 391 21.00 -21.17 10.90
C GLU A 391 22.47 -21.17 11.34
N VAL A 392 23.40 -20.90 10.42
CA VAL A 392 24.82 -20.77 10.73
C VAL A 392 25.04 -19.60 11.69
N ALA A 393 24.41 -18.44 11.46
CA ALA A 393 24.50 -17.29 12.35
C ALA A 393 24.00 -17.62 13.76
N GLN A 394 22.83 -18.25 13.88
CA GLN A 394 22.28 -18.70 15.17
C GLN A 394 23.19 -19.71 15.88
N SER A 395 23.79 -20.64 15.15
CA SER A 395 24.73 -21.63 15.73
C SER A 395 25.98 -20.96 16.30
N LYS A 396 26.51 -19.93 15.62
CA LYS A 396 27.69 -19.16 16.05
C LYS A 396 27.37 -18.25 17.25
N ALA A 397 26.16 -17.70 17.30
CA ALA A 397 25.68 -16.95 18.45
C ALA A 397 25.56 -17.84 19.69
N ARG A 398 25.00 -19.05 19.56
CA ARG A 398 24.94 -20.05 20.65
C ARG A 398 26.33 -20.49 21.13
N ALA A 399 27.33 -20.51 20.24
CA ALA A 399 28.72 -20.77 20.60
C ALA A 399 29.40 -19.61 21.36
N GLY A 400 28.77 -18.43 21.46
CA GLY A 400 29.19 -17.30 22.30
C GLY A 400 30.47 -16.59 21.85
N THR A 401 30.85 -16.70 20.56
CA THR A 401 32.10 -16.12 20.04
C THR A 401 32.04 -14.60 19.87
N ILE A 402 30.85 -14.05 19.61
CA ILE A 402 30.58 -12.62 19.43
C ILE A 402 29.29 -12.30 20.22
N PRO A 403 29.20 -11.15 20.92
CA PRO A 403 27.94 -10.67 21.50
C PRO A 403 26.95 -10.28 20.39
N PHE A 404 25.71 -10.74 20.48
CA PHE A 404 24.64 -10.38 19.54
C PHE A 404 23.72 -9.31 20.13
N SER A 405 23.12 -8.49 19.26
CA SER A 405 22.02 -7.60 19.63
C SER A 405 20.70 -8.37 19.65
N GLU A 406 19.81 -8.09 20.60
CA GLU A 406 18.49 -8.74 20.69
C GLU A 406 17.69 -8.57 19.40
N ALA A 407 17.74 -7.38 18.79
CA ALA A 407 17.08 -7.09 17.53
C ALA A 407 17.64 -7.89 16.34
N GLU A 408 18.95 -8.19 16.34
CA GLU A 408 19.57 -9.02 15.30
C GLU A 408 19.16 -10.50 15.46
N PHE A 409 18.93 -10.94 16.69
CA PHE A 409 18.41 -12.28 16.96
C PHE A 409 16.95 -12.43 16.52
N CYS A 410 16.08 -11.46 16.84
CA CYS A 410 14.70 -11.43 16.35
C CYS A 410 14.65 -11.43 14.81
N LEU A 411 15.54 -10.67 14.17
CA LEU A 411 15.67 -10.67 12.70
C LEU A 411 15.94 -12.08 12.16
N TRP A 412 16.85 -12.86 12.79
CA TRP A 412 17.15 -14.21 12.32
C TRP A 412 15.97 -15.15 12.44
N GLU A 413 15.19 -15.05 13.51
CA GLU A 413 13.98 -15.88 13.70
C GLU A 413 12.91 -15.50 12.66
N ASP A 414 12.58 -14.22 12.55
CA ASP A 414 11.54 -13.73 11.64
C ASP A 414 11.90 -13.96 10.17
N HIS A 415 13.13 -13.68 9.76
CA HIS A 415 13.56 -13.85 8.37
C HIS A 415 13.80 -15.32 8.00
N TRP A 416 14.11 -16.19 8.97
CA TRP A 416 14.12 -17.63 8.74
C TRP A 416 12.70 -18.15 8.51
N ILE A 417 11.71 -17.70 9.30
CA ILE A 417 10.29 -18.01 9.08
C ILE A 417 9.87 -17.52 7.70
N LEU A 418 10.19 -16.27 7.34
CA LEU A 418 9.87 -15.69 6.03
C LEU A 418 10.51 -16.50 4.89
N ALA A 419 11.78 -16.90 5.02
CA ALA A 419 12.43 -17.75 4.03
C ALA A 419 11.72 -19.11 3.89
N ALA A 420 11.32 -19.74 5.00
CA ALA A 420 10.58 -20.99 5.01
C ALA A 420 9.18 -20.84 4.37
N GLU A 421 8.50 -19.72 4.59
CA GLU A 421 7.21 -19.39 3.95
C GLU A 421 7.37 -19.26 2.43
N LYS A 422 8.40 -18.52 1.97
CA LYS A 422 8.69 -18.33 0.54
C LYS A 422 9.11 -19.65 -0.13
N LEU A 423 9.80 -20.54 0.59
CA LEU A 423 10.14 -21.92 0.17
C LEU A 423 8.94 -22.89 0.22
N GLN A 424 7.82 -22.48 0.81
CA GLN A 424 6.60 -23.28 1.00
C GLN A 424 6.78 -24.51 1.90
N GLN A 425 7.63 -24.43 2.91
CA GLN A 425 7.87 -25.52 3.88
C GLN A 425 6.85 -25.46 5.03
N TRP A 426 5.57 -25.62 4.69
CA TRP A 426 4.46 -25.44 5.65
C TRP A 426 4.41 -26.50 6.75
N ASP A 427 4.91 -27.71 6.51
CA ASP A 427 4.92 -28.79 7.50
C ASP A 427 5.84 -28.44 8.69
N ILE A 428 7.02 -27.88 8.39
CA ILE A 428 8.00 -27.46 9.40
C ILE A 428 7.47 -26.27 10.19
N LEU A 429 6.90 -25.28 9.49
CA LEU A 429 6.28 -24.10 10.10
C LEU A 429 5.09 -24.45 10.98
N GLN A 430 4.30 -25.47 10.60
CA GLN A 430 3.17 -25.90 11.40
C GLN A 430 3.62 -26.49 12.74
N ASP A 431 4.70 -27.28 12.76
CA ASP A 431 5.23 -27.85 14.00
C ASP A 431 5.94 -26.79 14.85
N LEU A 432 6.61 -25.80 14.23
CA LEU A 432 7.15 -24.64 14.91
C LEU A 432 6.03 -23.82 15.59
N ALA A 433 4.97 -23.49 14.83
CA ALA A 433 3.83 -22.72 15.33
C ALA A 433 3.13 -23.41 16.52
N LYS A 434 3.03 -24.75 16.51
CA LYS A 434 2.51 -25.52 17.66
C LYS A 434 3.42 -25.40 18.89
N SER A 435 4.74 -25.38 18.69
CA SER A 435 5.71 -25.31 19.78
C SER A 435 5.77 -23.92 20.43
N GLU A 436 5.63 -22.86 19.63
CA GLU A 436 5.66 -21.46 20.08
C GLU A 436 4.30 -20.95 20.54
N GLY A 437 3.21 -21.59 20.08
CA GLY A 437 1.84 -21.12 20.30
C GLY A 437 1.46 -19.92 19.41
N ASN A 438 2.19 -19.67 18.31
CA ASN A 438 1.88 -18.59 17.37
C ASN A 438 0.63 -18.93 16.54
N GLN A 439 -0.49 -18.29 16.86
CA GLN A 439 -1.78 -18.56 16.24
C GLN A 439 -1.90 -18.02 14.81
N GLU A 440 -1.22 -16.93 14.48
CA GLU A 440 -1.26 -16.34 13.12
C GLU A 440 -0.57 -17.26 12.11
N LEU A 441 0.64 -17.72 12.45
CA LEU A 441 1.37 -18.69 11.63
C LEU A 441 0.60 -20.02 11.52
N MET A 442 -0.07 -20.43 12.59
CA MET A 442 -0.90 -21.65 12.59
C MET A 442 -2.07 -21.56 11.60
N LEU A 443 -2.74 -20.40 11.53
CA LEU A 443 -3.82 -20.16 10.56
C LEU A 443 -3.29 -20.10 9.13
N GLU A 444 -2.12 -19.49 8.91
CA GLU A 444 -1.43 -19.48 7.62
C GLU A 444 -1.02 -20.88 7.15
N CYS A 445 -0.56 -21.73 8.08
CA CYS A 445 -0.29 -23.14 7.78
C CYS A 445 -1.59 -23.89 7.44
N ALA A 446 -2.64 -23.72 8.27
CA ALA A 446 -3.95 -24.34 8.03
C ALA A 446 -4.57 -23.92 6.69
N TRP A 447 -4.32 -22.69 6.23
CA TRP A 447 -4.80 -22.19 4.93
C TRP A 447 -4.29 -23.04 3.76
N ARG A 448 -3.13 -23.67 3.92
CA ARG A 448 -2.40 -24.39 2.87
C ARG A 448 -2.43 -25.91 3.05
N THR A 449 -2.69 -26.41 4.26
CA THR A 449 -2.83 -27.84 4.58
C THR A 449 -4.30 -28.24 4.53
N THR A 450 -4.69 -28.94 3.46
CA THR A 450 -6.06 -29.32 3.14
C THR A 450 -6.72 -30.15 4.26
N HIS A 451 -7.82 -29.64 4.84
CA HIS A 451 -9.07 -30.33 5.27
C HIS A 451 -9.89 -29.39 6.20
N TRP A 452 -10.28 -28.21 5.70
CA TRP A 452 -11.02 -27.20 6.46
C TRP A 452 -12.40 -27.68 6.94
N VAL A 453 -13.01 -28.64 6.24
CA VAL A 453 -14.32 -29.18 6.62
C VAL A 453 -14.24 -29.98 7.92
N GLU A 454 -13.10 -30.63 8.17
CA GLU A 454 -12.90 -31.51 9.33
C GLU A 454 -12.38 -30.75 10.56
N HIS A 455 -11.68 -29.64 10.36
CA HIS A 455 -11.06 -28.85 11.44
C HIS A 455 -11.76 -27.52 11.77
N LYS A 456 -13.04 -27.34 11.39
CA LYS A 456 -13.78 -26.07 11.57
C LYS A 456 -13.77 -25.56 13.01
N ASP A 457 -14.13 -26.40 13.97
CA ASP A 457 -14.28 -26.00 15.36
C ASP A 457 -12.94 -25.57 15.99
N ALA A 458 -11.84 -26.23 15.60
CA ALA A 458 -10.50 -25.89 16.07
C ALA A 458 -10.01 -24.55 15.49
N LEU A 459 -10.34 -24.26 14.23
CA LEU A 459 -9.95 -23.02 13.55
C LEU A 459 -10.76 -21.81 14.06
N GLU A 460 -12.03 -22.02 14.42
CA GLU A 460 -12.85 -21.00 15.09
C GLU A 460 -12.32 -20.66 16.47
N GLU A 461 -11.93 -21.66 17.25
CA GLU A 461 -11.30 -21.45 18.55
C GLU A 461 -9.99 -20.67 18.39
N GLN A 462 -9.14 -21.03 17.43
CA GLN A 462 -7.89 -20.31 17.13
C GLN A 462 -8.13 -18.85 16.71
N ILE A 463 -9.13 -18.56 15.89
CA ILE A 463 -9.46 -17.18 15.50
C ILE A 463 -10.02 -16.38 16.68
N SER A 464 -10.76 -17.02 17.58
CA SER A 464 -11.26 -16.36 18.79
C SER A 464 -10.14 -15.96 19.75
N GLN A 465 -9.04 -16.71 19.74
CA GLN A 465 -7.87 -16.45 20.58
C GLN A 465 -6.96 -15.34 20.04
N LEU A 466 -7.12 -14.92 18.78
CA LEU A 466 -6.38 -13.82 18.17
C LEU A 466 -6.66 -12.47 18.86
N PRO A 467 -5.69 -11.53 18.88
CA PRO A 467 -5.84 -10.20 19.46
C PRO A 467 -7.06 -9.45 18.92
N GLU A 468 -7.82 -8.79 19.80
CA GLU A 468 -9.10 -8.13 19.50
C GLU A 468 -9.02 -7.07 18.38
N VAL A 469 -7.82 -6.54 18.07
CA VAL A 469 -7.61 -5.60 16.97
C VAL A 469 -7.81 -6.32 15.62
N PRO A 470 -8.86 -5.99 14.85
CA PRO A 470 -9.11 -6.68 13.59
C PRO A 470 -8.07 -6.26 12.55
N THR A 471 -7.34 -7.24 12.02
CA THR A 471 -6.53 -7.06 10.80
C THR A 471 -7.34 -7.48 9.57
N PRO A 472 -7.07 -6.91 8.36
CA PRO A 472 -7.75 -7.34 7.14
C PRO A 472 -7.61 -8.84 6.91
N ARG A 473 -6.43 -9.41 7.20
CA ARG A 473 -6.16 -10.84 7.07
C ARG A 473 -6.98 -11.69 8.02
N ARG A 474 -7.10 -11.30 9.30
CA ARG A 474 -8.01 -11.95 10.26
C ARG A 474 -9.46 -11.94 9.74
N ARG A 475 -9.91 -10.81 9.21
CA ARG A 475 -11.28 -10.70 8.65
C ARG A 475 -11.48 -11.58 7.42
N VAL A 476 -10.46 -11.78 6.60
CA VAL A 476 -10.51 -12.77 5.50
C VAL A 476 -10.72 -14.18 6.05
N PHE A 477 -10.03 -14.58 7.11
CA PHE A 477 -10.24 -15.89 7.75
C PHE A 477 -11.65 -16.02 8.35
N GLU A 478 -12.15 -14.99 9.04
CA GLU A 478 -13.52 -14.96 9.57
C GLU A 478 -14.56 -15.07 8.45
N ALA A 479 -14.39 -14.31 7.36
CA ALA A 479 -15.26 -14.35 6.19
C ALA A 479 -15.24 -15.73 5.52
N PHE A 480 -14.06 -16.36 5.45
CA PHE A 480 -13.91 -17.68 4.87
C PHE A 480 -14.61 -18.77 5.68
N ILE A 481 -14.42 -18.78 7.01
CA ILE A 481 -15.14 -19.73 7.87
C ILE A 481 -16.65 -19.50 7.79
N ALA A 482 -17.11 -18.24 7.79
CA ALA A 482 -18.52 -17.93 7.63
C ALA A 482 -19.08 -18.51 6.31
N LEU A 483 -18.32 -18.45 5.23
CA LEU A 483 -18.67 -19.07 3.95
C LEU A 483 -18.73 -20.60 4.04
N LEU A 484 -17.81 -21.25 4.76
CA LEU A 484 -17.80 -22.71 4.95
C LEU A 484 -18.88 -23.23 5.91
N LYS A 485 -19.42 -22.38 6.80
CA LYS A 485 -20.48 -22.75 7.77
C LYS A 485 -21.84 -23.00 7.12
N LEU A 486 -22.17 -22.29 6.03
CA LEU A 486 -23.48 -22.40 5.37
C LEU A 486 -23.36 -22.73 3.87
N PRO A 487 -23.36 -24.02 3.49
CA PRO A 487 -23.55 -24.41 2.09
C PRO A 487 -24.98 -24.14 1.56
N ALA A 488 -25.93 -23.81 2.45
CA ALA A 488 -27.36 -23.85 2.17
C ALA A 488 -28.05 -22.48 2.41
N ALA A 489 -28.48 -21.89 1.29
CA ALA A 489 -29.38 -20.73 1.13
C ALA A 489 -28.74 -19.32 1.11
N LEU A 490 -28.87 -18.66 -0.05
CA LEU A 490 -28.60 -17.22 -0.28
C LEU A 490 -29.26 -16.31 0.77
N ASP A 491 -30.41 -16.70 1.31
CA ASP A 491 -31.30 -15.81 2.07
C ASP A 491 -30.90 -15.62 3.55
N LYS A 492 -29.86 -16.30 4.04
CA LYS A 492 -29.36 -16.15 5.44
C LYS A 492 -27.94 -15.60 5.55
N ASN A 493 -27.33 -15.13 4.46
CA ASN A 493 -25.93 -14.68 4.42
C ASN A 493 -25.70 -13.24 4.98
N LEU A 494 -26.56 -12.76 5.87
CA LEU A 494 -26.42 -11.43 6.51
C LEU A 494 -25.12 -11.30 7.32
N GLU A 495 -24.68 -12.40 7.94
CA GLU A 495 -23.44 -12.40 8.72
C GLU A 495 -22.20 -12.31 7.83
N PHE A 496 -22.14 -13.11 6.76
CA PHE A 496 -21.05 -13.07 5.78
C PHE A 496 -20.95 -11.70 5.09
N THR A 497 -22.07 -11.16 4.64
CA THR A 497 -22.10 -9.84 3.98
C THR A 497 -21.66 -8.72 4.92
N ARG A 498 -22.11 -8.74 6.19
CA ARG A 498 -21.63 -7.80 7.21
C ARG A 498 -20.12 -7.92 7.45
N ILE A 499 -19.59 -9.13 7.63
CA ILE A 499 -18.14 -9.34 7.86
C ILE A 499 -17.34 -8.85 6.65
N LEU A 500 -17.82 -9.09 5.43
CA LEU A 500 -17.15 -8.66 4.21
C LEU A 500 -17.18 -7.12 4.07
N GLU A 501 -18.32 -6.47 4.35
CA GLU A 501 -18.41 -5.00 4.37
C GLU A 501 -17.50 -4.37 5.42
N ASP A 502 -17.46 -4.94 6.64
CA ASP A 502 -16.55 -4.51 7.70
C ASP A 502 -15.08 -4.70 7.29
N ALA A 503 -14.74 -5.81 6.64
CA ALA A 503 -13.41 -6.10 6.12
C ALA A 503 -12.99 -5.10 5.03
N MET A 504 -13.90 -4.78 4.11
CA MET A 504 -13.67 -3.77 3.07
C MET A 504 -13.43 -2.40 3.69
N GLN A 505 -14.26 -1.97 4.65
CA GLN A 505 -14.10 -0.69 5.35
C GLN A 505 -12.76 -0.61 6.11
N LEU A 506 -12.37 -1.69 6.79
CA LEU A 506 -11.08 -1.76 7.48
C LEU A 506 -9.90 -1.63 6.50
N THR A 507 -9.98 -2.32 5.36
CA THR A 507 -8.94 -2.29 4.32
C THR A 507 -8.85 -0.90 3.69
N LEU A 508 -10.00 -0.21 3.50
CA LEU A 508 -10.04 1.18 3.06
C LEU A 508 -9.44 2.15 4.09
N ARG A 509 -9.68 1.94 5.39
CA ARG A 509 -9.02 2.74 6.44
C ARG A 509 -7.50 2.57 6.39
N LYS A 510 -7.00 1.35 6.19
CA LYS A 510 -5.56 1.11 5.99
C LYS A 510 -5.03 1.76 4.71
N TRP A 511 -5.80 1.73 3.62
CA TRP A 511 -5.45 2.42 2.37
C TRP A 511 -5.28 3.93 2.57
N VAL A 512 -6.19 4.58 3.32
CA VAL A 512 -6.10 6.02 3.63
C VAL A 512 -4.96 6.35 4.60
N ALA A 513 -4.56 5.39 5.44
CA ALA A 513 -3.40 5.54 6.33
C ALA A 513 -2.07 5.56 5.56
N LEU A 514 -1.99 4.83 4.44
CA LEU A 514 -0.81 4.81 3.57
C LEU A 514 -0.62 6.13 2.79
N PRO A 515 0.59 6.37 2.22
CA PRO A 515 0.84 7.53 1.37
C PRO A 515 -0.14 7.62 0.19
N SER A 516 -0.42 8.85 -0.27
CA SER A 516 -1.29 9.08 -1.44
C SER A 516 -0.68 8.58 -2.76
N GLN A 517 0.65 8.43 -2.82
CA GLN A 517 1.34 7.84 -3.94
C GLN A 517 1.29 6.31 -3.82
N LEU A 518 0.98 5.64 -4.93
CA LEU A 518 0.96 4.18 -4.97
C LEU A 518 2.36 3.61 -4.72
N SER A 519 2.53 2.96 -3.58
CA SER A 519 3.75 2.27 -3.14
C SER A 519 3.58 0.75 -3.11
N ALA A 520 4.67 0.01 -2.90
CA ALA A 520 4.65 -1.45 -2.75
C ALA A 520 3.73 -1.93 -1.61
N ALA A 521 3.59 -1.16 -0.52
CA ALA A 521 2.66 -1.46 0.57
C ALA A 521 1.18 -1.52 0.14
N HIS A 522 0.82 -0.92 -1.00
CA HIS A 522 -0.54 -1.02 -1.53
C HIS A 522 -0.80 -2.37 -2.22
N VAL A 523 0.22 -3.09 -2.68
CA VAL A 523 0.07 -4.35 -3.41
C VAL A 523 -0.63 -5.43 -2.57
N PRO A 524 -0.26 -5.68 -1.30
CA PRO A 524 -1.02 -6.58 -0.43
C PRO A 524 -2.48 -6.14 -0.28
N LEU A 525 -2.78 -4.84 -0.14
CA LEU A 525 -4.17 -4.38 -0.03
C LEU A 525 -4.97 -4.63 -1.31
N LEU A 526 -4.37 -4.46 -2.49
CA LEU A 526 -4.99 -4.82 -3.77
C LEU A 526 -5.29 -6.32 -3.86
N GLN A 527 -4.41 -7.17 -3.34
CA GLN A 527 -4.66 -8.61 -3.24
C GLN A 527 -5.87 -8.89 -2.32
N HIS A 528 -5.96 -8.24 -1.16
CA HIS A 528 -7.12 -8.39 -0.27
C HIS A 528 -8.42 -7.96 -0.98
N PHE A 529 -8.40 -6.87 -1.76
CA PHE A 529 -9.56 -6.48 -2.57
C PHE A 529 -9.92 -7.54 -3.61
N GLN A 530 -8.94 -8.14 -4.28
CA GLN A 530 -9.19 -9.28 -5.17
C GLN A 530 -9.83 -10.45 -4.40
N GLN A 531 -9.32 -10.80 -3.22
CA GLN A 531 -9.86 -11.86 -2.38
C GLN A 531 -11.30 -11.58 -1.96
N PHE A 532 -11.66 -10.34 -1.59
CA PHE A 532 -13.05 -9.99 -1.24
C PHE A 532 -14.00 -10.15 -2.43
N VAL A 533 -13.57 -9.76 -3.63
CA VAL A 533 -14.37 -9.96 -4.85
C VAL A 533 -14.52 -11.46 -5.15
N GLU A 534 -13.46 -12.25 -5.06
CA GLU A 534 -13.53 -13.71 -5.27
C GLU A 534 -14.37 -14.40 -4.19
N LEU A 535 -14.34 -13.95 -2.93
CA LEU A 535 -15.20 -14.43 -1.85
C LEU A 535 -16.68 -14.13 -2.14
N GLN A 536 -17.00 -12.93 -2.64
CA GLN A 536 -18.35 -12.57 -3.03
C GLN A 536 -18.84 -13.39 -4.24
N GLU A 537 -17.99 -13.59 -5.25
CA GLU A 537 -18.26 -14.47 -6.40
C GLU A 537 -18.44 -15.93 -5.95
N ALA A 538 -17.64 -16.40 -4.98
CA ALA A 538 -17.74 -17.76 -4.43
C ALA A 538 -19.10 -18.02 -3.77
N VAL A 539 -19.69 -17.05 -3.05
CA VAL A 539 -21.06 -17.21 -2.51
C VAL A 539 -22.08 -17.49 -3.61
N GLN A 540 -21.94 -16.87 -4.78
CA GLN A 540 -22.82 -17.15 -5.93
C GLN A 540 -22.57 -18.57 -6.46
N ILE A 541 -21.32 -19.02 -6.49
CA ILE A 541 -20.94 -20.40 -6.85
C ILE A 541 -21.60 -21.40 -5.90
N PHE A 542 -21.42 -21.27 -4.58
CA PHE A 542 -22.04 -22.16 -3.59
C PHE A 542 -23.57 -22.13 -3.64
N GLY A 543 -24.17 -20.96 -3.85
CA GLY A 543 -25.61 -20.82 -4.05
C GLY A 543 -26.12 -21.52 -5.31
N SER A 544 -25.39 -21.43 -6.41
CA SER A 544 -25.73 -22.14 -7.65
C SER A 544 -25.53 -23.66 -7.51
N LEU A 545 -24.49 -24.10 -6.80
CA LEU A 545 -24.16 -25.51 -6.58
C LEU A 545 -25.21 -26.20 -5.70
N SER A 546 -25.61 -25.57 -4.59
CA SER A 546 -26.64 -26.11 -3.68
C SER A 546 -28.00 -26.31 -4.37
N THR A 547 -28.29 -25.51 -5.40
CA THR A 547 -29.52 -25.58 -6.17
C THR A 547 -29.38 -26.42 -7.44
N THR A 548 -28.21 -27.00 -7.72
CA THR A 548 -27.94 -27.79 -8.92
C THR A 548 -28.45 -29.22 -8.75
N THR A 549 -29.35 -29.63 -9.65
CA THR A 549 -29.83 -31.01 -9.78
C THR A 549 -29.43 -31.57 -11.15
N ALA A 550 -29.44 -32.90 -11.31
CA ALA A 550 -28.97 -33.57 -12.53
C ALA A 550 -29.62 -33.08 -13.85
N GLN A 551 -30.83 -32.49 -13.79
CA GLN A 551 -31.54 -31.95 -14.95
C GLN A 551 -31.15 -30.50 -15.32
N ASN A 552 -30.59 -29.72 -14.38
CA ASN A 552 -30.24 -28.30 -14.55
C ASN A 552 -28.74 -28.04 -14.68
N LEU A 553 -27.95 -29.11 -14.82
CA LEU A 553 -26.50 -29.09 -14.75
C LEU A 553 -25.87 -28.23 -15.85
N GLU A 554 -26.30 -28.37 -17.10
CA GLU A 554 -25.72 -27.64 -18.23
C GLU A 554 -25.97 -26.13 -18.17
N LYS A 555 -27.19 -25.71 -17.78
CA LYS A 555 -27.55 -24.29 -17.69
C LYS A 555 -26.78 -23.59 -16.57
N LYS A 556 -26.74 -24.18 -15.37
CA LYS A 556 -25.99 -23.62 -14.23
C LYS A 556 -24.48 -23.69 -14.42
N TYR A 557 -23.99 -24.71 -15.14
CA TYR A 557 -22.58 -24.79 -15.50
C TYR A 557 -22.15 -23.68 -16.46
N SER A 558 -23.01 -23.24 -17.37
CA SER A 558 -22.66 -22.13 -18.28
C SER A 558 -22.40 -20.82 -17.53
N ASP A 559 -23.14 -20.57 -16.44
CA ASP A 559 -22.94 -19.43 -15.56
C ASP A 559 -21.62 -19.56 -14.76
N LEU A 560 -21.33 -20.77 -14.25
CA LEU A 560 -20.06 -21.07 -13.56
C LEU A 560 -18.84 -20.93 -14.48
N LYS A 561 -18.96 -21.35 -15.75
CA LYS A 561 -17.87 -21.28 -16.73
C LYS A 561 -17.41 -19.84 -16.98
N MET A 562 -18.34 -18.88 -16.98
CA MET A 562 -18.01 -17.46 -17.11
C MET A 562 -17.17 -16.97 -15.93
N VAL A 563 -17.55 -17.33 -14.71
CA VAL A 563 -16.82 -16.95 -13.48
C VAL A 563 -15.44 -17.61 -13.45
N LEU A 564 -15.33 -18.90 -13.75
CA LEU A 564 -14.05 -19.62 -13.81
C LEU A 564 -13.13 -19.05 -14.90
N GLN A 565 -13.66 -18.67 -16.06
CA GLN A 565 -12.89 -18.00 -17.10
C GLN A 565 -12.39 -16.62 -16.62
N ALA A 566 -13.23 -15.85 -15.92
CA ALA A 566 -12.81 -14.59 -15.31
C ALA A 566 -11.70 -14.81 -14.26
N TRP A 567 -11.78 -15.88 -13.45
CA TRP A 567 -10.72 -16.25 -12.50
C TRP A 567 -9.42 -16.65 -13.21
N ARG A 568 -9.48 -17.30 -14.36
CA ARG A 568 -8.29 -17.61 -15.19
C ARG A 568 -7.61 -16.35 -15.73
N GLU A 569 -8.37 -15.31 -16.02
CA GLU A 569 -7.85 -14.03 -16.52
C GLU A 569 -7.35 -13.12 -15.40
N ARG A 570 -7.97 -13.19 -14.20
CA ARG A 570 -7.59 -12.46 -13.00
C ARG A 570 -6.47 -13.19 -12.24
N LEU A 571 -5.25 -13.10 -12.77
CA LEU A 571 -4.04 -13.61 -12.15
C LEU A 571 -3.11 -12.46 -11.74
N PRO A 572 -2.34 -12.62 -10.65
CA PRO A 572 -1.24 -11.72 -10.32
C PRO A 572 -0.22 -11.64 -11.46
N ASN A 573 0.64 -10.62 -11.40
CA ASN A 573 1.75 -10.50 -12.33
C ASN A 573 2.80 -11.57 -12.04
N ARG A 574 3.62 -11.88 -13.05
CA ARG A 574 4.68 -12.89 -12.91
C ARG A 574 5.82 -12.48 -11.98
N HIS A 575 5.99 -11.18 -11.76
CA HIS A 575 7.01 -10.61 -10.88
C HIS A 575 6.50 -10.41 -9.45
N ASP A 576 5.19 -10.55 -9.22
CA ASP A 576 4.64 -10.44 -7.89
C ASP A 576 5.16 -11.58 -7.01
N ASP A 577 5.17 -11.31 -5.71
CA ASP A 577 5.65 -12.20 -4.67
C ASP A 577 5.03 -13.60 -4.72
N ILE A 578 5.87 -14.61 -4.44
CA ILE A 578 5.44 -16.01 -4.42
C ILE A 578 4.39 -16.29 -3.34
N SER A 579 4.38 -15.54 -2.24
CA SER A 579 3.37 -15.64 -1.17
C SER A 579 1.98 -15.24 -1.68
N ILE A 580 1.88 -14.17 -2.47
CA ILE A 580 0.62 -13.71 -3.10
C ILE A 580 0.08 -14.80 -4.03
N TRP A 581 0.96 -15.39 -4.84
CA TRP A 581 0.62 -16.52 -5.69
C TRP A 581 0.18 -17.74 -4.89
N SER A 582 0.89 -18.06 -3.81
CA SER A 582 0.57 -19.20 -2.93
C SER A 582 -0.79 -19.03 -2.28
N ASP A 583 -1.12 -17.83 -1.83
CA ASP A 583 -2.40 -17.49 -1.20
C ASP A 583 -3.56 -17.68 -2.16
N LEU A 584 -3.42 -17.19 -3.39
CA LEU A 584 -4.43 -17.34 -4.43
C LEU A 584 -4.64 -18.81 -4.80
N VAL A 585 -3.56 -19.58 -4.88
CA VAL A 585 -3.61 -21.02 -5.17
C VAL A 585 -4.32 -21.75 -4.04
N ALA A 586 -3.95 -21.49 -2.79
CA ALA A 586 -4.58 -22.12 -1.62
C ALA A 586 -6.07 -21.75 -1.52
N TRP A 587 -6.42 -20.47 -1.74
CA TRP A 587 -7.80 -20.00 -1.80
C TRP A 587 -8.62 -20.79 -2.83
N ARG A 588 -8.14 -20.87 -4.08
CA ARG A 588 -8.89 -21.52 -5.16
C ARG A 588 -8.94 -23.05 -5.00
N GLN A 589 -7.89 -23.67 -4.45
CA GLN A 589 -7.91 -25.08 -4.05
C GLN A 589 -9.01 -25.36 -3.02
N ASN A 590 -9.12 -24.49 -2.00
CA ASN A 590 -10.10 -24.66 -0.94
C ASN A 590 -11.52 -24.32 -1.41
N GLY A 591 -11.68 -23.33 -2.31
CA GLY A 591 -12.95 -22.98 -2.93
C GLY A 591 -13.53 -24.07 -3.83
N GLU A 592 -12.67 -24.88 -4.46
CA GLU A 592 -13.06 -25.98 -5.35
C GLU A 592 -13.24 -27.33 -4.62
N GLN A 593 -12.73 -27.48 -3.39
CA GLN A 593 -12.99 -28.62 -2.50
C GLN A 593 -14.39 -28.59 -1.83
N ALA A 594 -15.31 -27.77 -2.34
CA ALA A 594 -16.74 -27.93 -2.07
C ALA A 594 -17.16 -29.38 -2.40
N PRO A 595 -18.01 -30.03 -1.59
CA PRO A 595 -18.27 -31.45 -1.70
C PRO A 595 -18.69 -31.80 -3.13
N PRO A 596 -18.12 -32.88 -3.73
CA PRO A 596 -18.56 -33.33 -5.04
C PRO A 596 -20.06 -33.58 -4.97
N ILE A 597 -20.77 -33.15 -6.02
CA ILE A 597 -22.17 -33.52 -6.23
C ILE A 597 -22.25 -35.03 -6.03
N ASN A 598 -22.98 -35.44 -4.99
CA ASN A 598 -23.07 -36.83 -4.56
C ASN A 598 -23.84 -37.63 -5.62
N ASN A 599 -23.15 -38.08 -6.66
CA ASN A 599 -23.71 -38.96 -7.70
C ASN A 599 -23.68 -40.41 -7.21
N GLN A 600 -24.41 -40.70 -6.13
CA GLN A 600 -24.77 -42.07 -5.81
C GLN A 600 -26.13 -42.40 -6.43
N ASN A 601 -26.04 -43.07 -7.58
CA ASN A 601 -27.03 -43.92 -8.26
C ASN A 601 -27.38 -43.48 -9.70
N GLY A 602 -26.72 -44.11 -10.66
CA GLY A 602 -27.10 -44.11 -12.07
C GLY A 602 -26.14 -44.96 -12.87
N GLY A 603 -26.53 -46.21 -13.17
CA GLY A 603 -25.71 -47.19 -13.87
C GLY A 603 -25.25 -46.77 -15.26
N ALA A 604 -24.03 -47.20 -15.59
CA ALA A 604 -23.41 -47.40 -16.90
C ALA A 604 -24.05 -46.68 -18.12
N THR A 605 -23.39 -45.61 -18.59
CA THR A 605 -23.22 -45.35 -20.03
C THR A 605 -22.03 -44.42 -20.27
N ASN A 606 -21.17 -44.82 -21.21
CA ASN A 606 -19.75 -44.48 -21.33
C ASN A 606 -19.42 -43.10 -21.96
N ASN A 607 -20.22 -42.04 -21.78
CA ASN A 607 -19.84 -40.75 -22.41
C ASN A 607 -20.34 -39.46 -21.73
N THR A 608 -20.75 -39.49 -20.47
CA THR A 608 -21.38 -38.32 -19.81
C THR A 608 -20.76 -37.91 -18.46
N GLN A 609 -19.55 -38.40 -18.16
CA GLN A 609 -18.89 -38.22 -16.85
C GLN A 609 -17.81 -37.11 -16.85
N THR A 610 -17.94 -36.02 -17.60
CA THR A 610 -16.92 -34.94 -17.67
C THR A 610 -17.25 -33.68 -16.86
N PHE A 611 -18.49 -33.49 -16.42
CA PHE A 611 -18.88 -32.25 -15.73
C PHE A 611 -18.48 -32.22 -14.26
N GLY A 612 -18.49 -33.36 -13.57
CA GLY A 612 -18.08 -33.47 -12.16
C GLY A 612 -16.57 -33.36 -11.93
N TYR A 613 -15.74 -33.63 -12.95
CA TYR A 613 -14.28 -33.61 -12.83
C TYR A 613 -13.64 -32.29 -13.28
N ARG A 614 -14.42 -31.31 -13.75
CA ARG A 614 -13.91 -30.01 -14.21
C ARG A 614 -13.28 -29.16 -13.10
N GLY A 615 -13.77 -29.26 -11.86
CA GLY A 615 -13.14 -28.58 -10.71
C GLY A 615 -11.70 -29.07 -10.48
N TYR A 616 -11.47 -30.38 -10.59
CA TYR A 616 -10.13 -30.93 -10.47
C TYR A 616 -9.18 -30.49 -11.60
N HIS A 617 -9.70 -30.26 -12.81
CA HIS A 617 -8.92 -29.69 -13.92
C HIS A 617 -8.53 -28.23 -13.66
N GLU A 618 -9.44 -27.40 -13.14
CA GLU A 618 -9.09 -26.01 -12.76
C GLU A 618 -8.01 -25.97 -11.67
N THR A 619 -8.14 -26.80 -10.64
CA THR A 619 -7.09 -26.97 -9.61
C THR A 619 -5.74 -27.37 -10.24
N ALA A 620 -5.72 -28.35 -11.15
CA ALA A 620 -4.51 -28.78 -11.84
C ALA A 620 -3.91 -27.66 -12.72
N TRP A 621 -4.75 -26.84 -13.36
CA TRP A 621 -4.31 -25.69 -14.15
C TRP A 621 -3.63 -24.62 -13.27
N ILE A 622 -4.23 -24.30 -12.12
CA ILE A 622 -3.68 -23.32 -11.17
C ILE A 622 -2.34 -23.80 -10.62
N ILE A 623 -2.22 -25.07 -10.22
CA ILE A 623 -0.97 -25.66 -9.73
C ILE A 623 0.12 -25.59 -10.81
N ASN A 624 -0.19 -25.96 -12.05
CA ASN A 624 0.76 -25.87 -13.17
C ASN A 624 1.21 -24.42 -13.42
N ARG A 625 0.30 -23.46 -13.30
CA ARG A 625 0.63 -22.05 -13.45
C ARG A 625 1.52 -21.55 -12.32
N PHE A 626 1.21 -21.93 -11.08
CA PHE A 626 2.02 -21.65 -9.91
C PHE A 626 3.43 -22.22 -10.05
N ALA A 627 3.56 -23.50 -10.42
CA ALA A 627 4.83 -24.16 -10.68
C ALA A 627 5.67 -23.42 -11.73
N HIS A 628 5.04 -22.98 -12.83
CA HIS A 628 5.72 -22.18 -13.84
C HIS A 628 6.24 -20.84 -13.30
N VAL A 629 5.51 -20.18 -12.39
CA VAL A 629 5.92 -18.91 -11.75
C VAL A 629 7.02 -19.15 -10.71
N ALA A 630 6.90 -20.17 -9.87
CA ALA A 630 7.95 -20.57 -8.92
C ALA A 630 9.29 -20.82 -9.64
N ARG A 631 9.26 -21.53 -10.78
CA ARG A 631 10.43 -21.75 -11.64
C ARG A 631 10.98 -20.46 -12.28
N LYS A 632 10.17 -19.41 -12.41
CA LYS A 632 10.63 -18.09 -12.91
C LYS A 632 11.28 -17.24 -11.83
N HIS A 633 10.89 -17.45 -10.58
CA HIS A 633 11.54 -16.91 -9.37
C HIS A 633 12.73 -17.78 -8.90
N ASP A 634 13.17 -18.75 -9.71
CA ASP A 634 14.26 -19.71 -9.42
C ASP A 634 14.08 -20.58 -8.16
N LEU A 635 12.85 -20.68 -7.65
CA LEU A 635 12.43 -21.59 -6.58
C LEU A 635 12.14 -22.99 -7.12
N LEU A 636 13.18 -23.78 -7.35
CA LEU A 636 13.08 -25.08 -8.02
C LEU A 636 12.40 -26.15 -7.16
N ASP A 637 12.66 -26.19 -5.86
CA ASP A 637 12.12 -27.23 -4.98
C ASP A 637 10.62 -27.04 -4.71
N ALA A 638 10.18 -25.80 -4.48
CA ALA A 638 8.75 -25.46 -4.42
C ALA A 638 8.02 -25.85 -5.72
N CYS A 639 8.67 -25.68 -6.87
CA CYS A 639 8.14 -26.15 -8.15
C CYS A 639 7.99 -27.69 -8.16
N PHE A 640 8.96 -28.46 -7.68
CA PHE A 640 8.83 -29.92 -7.63
C PHE A 640 7.71 -30.37 -6.68
N THR A 641 7.67 -29.83 -5.47
CA THR A 641 6.66 -30.17 -4.46
C THR A 641 5.25 -29.87 -4.96
N SER A 642 5.04 -28.70 -5.60
CA SER A 642 3.75 -28.36 -6.20
C SER A 642 3.34 -29.29 -7.35
N LEU A 643 4.29 -29.71 -8.20
CA LEU A 643 3.99 -30.66 -9.29
C LEU A 643 3.67 -32.08 -8.80
N ILE A 644 4.19 -32.49 -7.63
CA ILE A 644 3.84 -33.79 -7.01
C ILE A 644 2.38 -33.80 -6.56
N LYS A 645 1.86 -32.68 -6.04
CA LYS A 645 0.46 -32.54 -5.63
C LYS A 645 -0.54 -32.85 -6.75
N ILE A 646 -0.16 -32.76 -8.02
CA ILE A 646 -1.05 -33.08 -9.15
C ILE A 646 -1.44 -34.58 -9.15
N TYR A 647 -0.58 -35.47 -8.65
CA TYR A 647 -0.86 -36.92 -8.62
C TYR A 647 -1.96 -37.31 -7.64
N THR A 648 -2.37 -36.42 -6.72
CA THR A 648 -3.48 -36.68 -5.81
C THR A 648 -4.84 -36.55 -6.52
N LEU A 649 -4.88 -35.92 -7.70
CA LEU A 649 -6.11 -35.68 -8.46
C LEU A 649 -6.45 -36.89 -9.36
N PRO A 650 -7.69 -37.40 -9.31
CA PRO A 650 -8.13 -38.47 -10.20
C PRO A 650 -8.38 -37.94 -11.63
N ASN A 651 -7.88 -38.64 -12.65
CA ASN A 651 -8.01 -38.32 -14.08
C ASN A 651 -7.46 -36.94 -14.50
N ILE A 652 -6.16 -36.87 -14.84
CA ILE A 652 -5.49 -35.65 -15.34
C ILE A 652 -5.75 -35.45 -16.84
N GLU A 653 -6.03 -34.22 -17.28
CA GLU A 653 -6.18 -33.91 -18.71
C GLU A 653 -4.83 -34.01 -19.44
N ILE A 654 -4.85 -34.43 -20.71
CA ILE A 654 -3.64 -34.54 -21.55
C ILE A 654 -2.88 -33.21 -21.64
N SER A 655 -3.60 -32.08 -21.67
CA SER A 655 -3.01 -30.74 -21.74
C SER A 655 -2.29 -30.33 -20.44
N GLU A 656 -2.84 -30.71 -19.28
CA GLU A 656 -2.27 -30.47 -17.94
C GLU A 656 -1.07 -31.37 -17.67
N ALA A 657 -1.17 -32.65 -18.04
CA ALA A 657 -0.06 -33.59 -17.96
C ALA A 657 1.13 -33.11 -18.80
N PHE A 658 0.87 -32.53 -19.98
CA PHE A 658 1.90 -31.92 -20.81
C PHE A 658 2.59 -30.74 -20.10
N LEU A 659 1.83 -29.80 -19.54
CA LEU A 659 2.39 -28.65 -18.83
C LEU A 659 3.22 -29.07 -17.63
N LYS A 660 2.74 -30.04 -16.84
CA LYS A 660 3.47 -30.62 -15.71
C LYS A 660 4.83 -31.16 -16.14
N LEU A 661 4.84 -32.07 -17.12
CA LEU A 661 6.08 -32.70 -17.60
C LEU A 661 7.04 -31.66 -18.19
N ARG A 662 6.51 -30.65 -18.88
CA ARG A 662 7.31 -29.57 -19.45
C ARG A 662 7.99 -28.74 -18.37
N GLU A 663 7.28 -28.37 -17.30
CA GLU A 663 7.89 -27.60 -16.21
C GLU A 663 8.83 -28.47 -15.37
N GLN A 664 8.50 -29.74 -15.13
CA GLN A 664 9.40 -30.70 -14.46
C GLN A 664 10.73 -30.85 -15.21
N ALA A 665 10.67 -31.05 -16.53
CA ALA A 665 11.86 -31.09 -17.37
C ALA A 665 12.65 -29.76 -17.30
N ARG A 666 11.99 -28.60 -17.32
CA ARG A 666 12.69 -27.31 -17.21
C ARG A 666 13.35 -27.09 -15.85
N CYS A 667 12.77 -27.61 -14.77
CA CYS A 667 13.38 -27.54 -13.43
C CYS A 667 14.70 -28.32 -13.37
N HIS A 668 14.68 -29.56 -13.86
CA HIS A 668 15.92 -30.36 -13.98
C HIS A 668 16.92 -29.73 -14.94
N TYR A 669 16.46 -28.98 -15.94
CA TYR A 669 17.38 -28.24 -16.81
C TYR A 669 18.08 -27.09 -16.07
N GLN A 670 17.45 -26.41 -15.12
CA GLN A 670 18.13 -25.34 -14.36
C GLN A 670 19.19 -25.92 -13.41
N LYS A 671 18.93 -27.06 -12.77
CA LYS A 671 19.91 -27.76 -11.90
C LYS A 671 21.03 -28.41 -12.74
N PRO A 672 22.31 -28.01 -12.58
CA PRO A 672 23.41 -28.59 -13.35
C PRO A 672 23.65 -30.08 -13.13
N ASN A 673 23.31 -30.61 -11.95
CA ASN A 673 23.63 -31.99 -11.55
C ASN A 673 22.54 -33.02 -11.93
N ASP A 674 21.32 -32.59 -12.28
CA ASP A 674 20.15 -33.47 -12.47
C ASP A 674 19.77 -33.71 -13.95
N LEU A 675 20.68 -33.45 -14.89
CA LEU A 675 20.40 -33.56 -16.33
C LEU A 675 20.01 -35.00 -16.75
N ALA A 676 20.56 -36.01 -16.07
CA ALA A 676 20.22 -37.41 -16.33
C ALA A 676 18.79 -37.75 -15.90
N ALA A 677 18.37 -37.30 -14.71
CA ALA A 677 17.01 -37.49 -14.21
C ALA A 677 15.98 -36.81 -15.12
N GLY A 678 16.27 -35.61 -15.62
CA GLY A 678 15.42 -34.92 -16.60
C GLY A 678 15.26 -35.70 -17.91
N LEU A 679 16.33 -36.35 -18.38
CA LEU A 679 16.31 -37.14 -19.61
C LEU A 679 15.57 -38.48 -19.45
N GLU A 680 15.67 -39.12 -18.29
CA GLU A 680 14.89 -40.31 -17.95
C GLU A 680 13.39 -40.01 -17.90
N VAL A 681 12.99 -38.90 -17.26
CA VAL A 681 11.58 -38.46 -17.24
C VAL A 681 11.07 -38.27 -18.67
N ILE A 682 11.84 -37.67 -19.57
CA ILE A 682 11.42 -37.49 -20.97
C ILE A 682 11.32 -38.84 -21.70
N ASN A 683 12.32 -39.71 -21.60
CA ASN A 683 12.33 -40.98 -22.32
C ASN A 683 11.23 -41.94 -21.86
N ASN A 684 10.87 -41.89 -20.57
CA ASN A 684 9.83 -42.74 -19.98
C ASN A 684 8.40 -42.24 -20.27
N THR A 685 8.24 -41.07 -20.89
CA THR A 685 6.90 -40.55 -21.23
C THR A 685 6.35 -41.21 -22.50
N ASN A 686 5.09 -41.65 -22.42
CA ASN A 686 4.40 -42.19 -23.59
C ASN A 686 3.93 -41.05 -24.50
N LEU A 687 4.69 -40.81 -25.57
CA LEU A 687 4.43 -39.74 -26.53
C LEU A 687 3.11 -39.90 -27.30
N VAL A 688 2.50 -41.09 -27.34
CA VAL A 688 1.34 -41.37 -28.22
C VAL A 688 0.15 -40.44 -27.96
N PHE A 689 -0.07 -40.08 -26.70
CA PHE A 689 -1.22 -39.27 -26.26
C PHE A 689 -1.10 -37.78 -26.57
N PHE A 690 0.08 -37.27 -26.95
CA PHE A 690 0.29 -35.84 -27.18
C PHE A 690 0.02 -35.41 -28.61
N SER A 691 -0.39 -34.15 -28.78
CA SER A 691 -0.48 -33.50 -30.09
C SER A 691 0.90 -33.39 -30.76
N VAL A 692 0.92 -33.23 -32.09
CA VAL A 692 2.18 -33.14 -32.86
C VAL A 692 3.04 -31.95 -32.40
N ALA A 693 2.43 -30.81 -32.09
CA ALA A 693 3.14 -29.64 -31.55
C ALA A 693 3.76 -29.91 -30.17
N GLN A 694 3.01 -30.56 -29.26
CA GLN A 694 3.52 -30.95 -27.94
C GLN A 694 4.68 -31.96 -28.05
N LYS A 695 4.60 -32.91 -28.99
CA LYS A 695 5.70 -33.85 -29.29
C LYS A 695 6.94 -33.10 -29.77
N ALA A 696 6.80 -32.15 -30.70
CA ALA A 696 7.90 -31.33 -31.19
C ALA A 696 8.58 -30.53 -30.05
N GLU A 697 7.81 -30.00 -29.10
CA GLU A 697 8.36 -29.34 -27.91
C GLU A 697 9.16 -30.30 -27.01
N PHE A 698 8.71 -31.54 -26.82
CA PHE A 698 9.46 -32.54 -26.06
C PHE A 698 10.76 -32.92 -26.73
N TYR A 699 10.76 -33.14 -28.04
CA TYR A 699 12.00 -33.41 -28.79
C TYR A 699 12.96 -32.22 -28.74
N THR A 700 12.44 -31.00 -28.76
CA THR A 700 13.26 -29.78 -28.55
C THR A 700 13.91 -29.80 -27.16
N LEU A 701 13.15 -30.09 -26.10
CA LEU A 701 13.70 -30.20 -24.74
C LEU A 701 14.73 -31.31 -24.64
N LYS A 702 14.48 -32.48 -25.24
CA LYS A 702 15.44 -33.58 -25.33
C LYS A 702 16.74 -33.12 -26.00
N GLY A 703 16.66 -32.41 -27.12
CA GLY A 703 17.82 -31.80 -27.78
C GLY A 703 18.59 -30.84 -26.88
N MET A 704 17.89 -30.01 -26.09
CA MET A 704 18.53 -29.11 -25.11
C MET A 704 19.30 -29.86 -24.03
N PHE A 705 18.76 -30.98 -23.52
CA PHE A 705 19.45 -31.83 -22.55
C PHE A 705 20.69 -32.48 -23.13
N HIS A 706 20.59 -33.05 -24.34
CA HIS A 706 21.74 -33.63 -25.03
C HIS A 706 22.84 -32.60 -25.33
N ALA A 707 22.46 -31.38 -25.74
CA ALA A 707 23.38 -30.27 -25.98
C ALA A 707 24.14 -29.90 -24.69
N ARG A 708 23.46 -29.80 -23.55
CA ARG A 708 24.11 -29.50 -22.27
C ARG A 708 24.95 -30.65 -21.73
N ALA A 709 24.57 -31.89 -22.05
CA ALA A 709 25.35 -33.10 -21.75
C ALA A 709 26.52 -33.34 -22.73
N LYS A 710 26.79 -32.40 -23.66
CA LYS A 710 27.84 -32.47 -24.70
C LYS A 710 27.72 -33.68 -25.65
N ARG A 711 26.52 -34.22 -25.82
CA ARG A 711 26.22 -35.27 -26.83
C ARG A 711 25.73 -34.62 -28.12
N ASN A 712 26.67 -34.16 -28.94
CA ASN A 712 26.39 -33.25 -30.06
C ASN A 712 25.61 -33.91 -31.21
N GLU A 713 25.90 -35.16 -31.55
CA GLU A 713 25.19 -35.88 -32.62
C GLU A 713 23.73 -36.18 -32.24
N ASP A 714 23.52 -36.67 -31.01
CA ASP A 714 22.18 -36.92 -30.47
C ASP A 714 21.36 -35.62 -30.38
N ALA A 715 21.99 -34.51 -30.00
CA ALA A 715 21.35 -33.21 -29.94
C ALA A 715 20.87 -32.74 -31.32
N ASN A 716 21.74 -32.83 -32.34
CA ASN A 716 21.39 -32.44 -33.70
C ASN A 716 20.26 -33.32 -34.26
N ASN A 717 20.30 -34.61 -34.00
CA ASN A 717 19.24 -35.54 -34.41
C ASN A 717 17.90 -35.22 -33.70
N ALA A 718 17.92 -34.92 -32.41
CA ALA A 718 16.72 -34.56 -31.65
C ALA A 718 16.10 -33.22 -32.12
N PHE A 719 16.93 -32.21 -32.42
CA PHE A 719 16.45 -30.95 -33.01
C PHE A 719 15.91 -31.16 -34.44
N GLY A 720 16.58 -31.96 -35.25
CA GLY A 720 16.11 -32.32 -36.59
C GLY A 720 14.75 -33.02 -36.56
N GLN A 721 14.56 -33.98 -35.65
CA GLN A 721 13.28 -34.66 -35.43
C GLN A 721 12.19 -33.67 -34.95
N ALA A 722 12.52 -32.76 -34.02
CA ALA A 722 11.57 -31.76 -33.53
C ALA A 722 11.04 -30.87 -34.66
N VAL A 723 11.93 -30.40 -35.52
CA VAL A 723 11.60 -29.53 -36.66
C VAL A 723 10.83 -30.27 -37.76
N GLN A 724 11.16 -31.54 -38.00
CA GLN A 724 10.44 -32.37 -38.99
C GLN A 724 8.99 -32.64 -38.57
N LEU A 725 8.74 -32.80 -37.26
CA LEU A 725 7.40 -33.00 -36.73
C LEU A 725 6.53 -31.76 -36.86
N ASP A 726 7.08 -30.60 -36.50
CA ASP A 726 6.37 -29.34 -36.63
C ASP A 726 7.32 -28.22 -37.09
N MET A 727 7.23 -27.89 -38.38
CA MET A 727 8.01 -26.80 -38.96
C MET A 727 7.60 -25.43 -38.41
N THR A 728 6.42 -25.30 -37.79
CA THR A 728 5.86 -24.02 -37.31
C THR A 728 6.32 -23.65 -35.88
N GLN A 729 7.01 -24.56 -35.20
CA GLN A 729 7.47 -24.35 -33.83
C GLN A 729 8.75 -23.50 -33.79
N ALA A 730 8.59 -22.19 -33.62
CA ALA A 730 9.68 -21.21 -33.60
C ALA A 730 10.78 -21.48 -32.54
N LYS A 731 10.39 -22.08 -31.41
CA LYS A 731 11.32 -22.38 -30.32
C LYS A 731 12.35 -23.45 -30.71
N ALA A 732 11.93 -24.47 -31.45
CA ALA A 732 12.82 -25.55 -31.90
C ALA A 732 13.94 -24.98 -32.78
N TRP A 733 13.56 -24.13 -33.73
CA TRP A 733 14.49 -23.41 -34.61
C TRP A 733 15.45 -22.49 -33.83
N ALA A 734 14.96 -21.76 -32.83
CA ALA A 734 15.81 -20.87 -32.04
C ALA A 734 16.84 -21.63 -31.20
N GLU A 735 16.46 -22.73 -30.54
CA GLU A 735 17.39 -23.54 -29.75
C GLU A 735 18.37 -24.32 -30.64
N TRP A 736 17.92 -24.80 -31.80
CA TRP A 736 18.83 -25.42 -32.78
C TRP A 736 19.86 -24.42 -33.33
N GLY A 737 19.43 -23.17 -33.59
CA GLY A 737 20.34 -22.08 -33.93
C GLY A 737 21.36 -21.81 -32.81
N ARG A 738 20.93 -21.76 -31.54
CA ARG A 738 21.83 -21.60 -30.37
C ARG A 738 22.80 -22.75 -30.20
N PHE A 739 22.37 -23.98 -30.47
CA PHE A 739 23.24 -25.14 -30.47
C PHE A 739 24.35 -24.98 -31.53
N ASN A 740 23.98 -24.66 -32.77
CA ASN A 740 24.94 -24.43 -33.85
C ASN A 740 25.88 -23.24 -33.55
N ASP A 741 25.38 -22.18 -32.91
CA ASP A 741 26.20 -21.05 -32.44
C ASP A 741 27.21 -21.44 -31.37
N ASN A 742 26.84 -22.33 -30.44
CA ASN A 742 27.77 -22.85 -29.44
C ASN A 742 28.82 -23.76 -30.09
N MET A 743 28.43 -24.58 -31.06
CA MET A 743 29.36 -25.38 -31.86
C MET A 743 30.35 -24.49 -32.62
N PHE A 744 29.89 -23.38 -33.20
CA PHE A 744 30.76 -22.41 -33.87
C PHE A 744 31.74 -21.72 -32.90
N LYS A 745 31.34 -21.48 -31.64
CA LYS A 745 32.28 -20.97 -30.62
C LYS A 745 33.35 -21.99 -30.26
N GLU A 746 33.01 -23.28 -30.21
CA GLU A 746 33.95 -24.35 -29.92
C GLU A 746 34.87 -24.65 -31.10
N VAL A 747 34.34 -24.56 -32.33
CA VAL A 747 35.08 -24.79 -33.58
C VAL A 747 34.91 -23.57 -34.52
N PRO A 748 35.74 -22.53 -34.37
CA PRO A 748 35.66 -21.32 -35.21
C PRO A 748 36.00 -21.55 -36.69
N ALA A 749 36.62 -22.69 -37.03
CA ALA A 749 37.03 -23.02 -38.39
C ALA A 749 35.87 -23.47 -39.30
N ASP A 750 34.79 -24.01 -38.72
CA ASP A 750 33.67 -24.57 -39.48
C ASP A 750 32.51 -23.58 -39.58
N LEU A 751 32.55 -22.73 -40.60
CA LEU A 751 31.50 -21.74 -40.91
C LEU A 751 30.18 -22.36 -41.39
N SER A 752 30.15 -23.67 -41.65
CA SER A 752 28.91 -24.41 -41.96
C SER A 752 27.91 -24.37 -40.80
N TYR A 753 28.40 -24.44 -39.55
CA TYR A 753 27.57 -24.30 -38.36
C TYR A 753 26.99 -22.89 -38.25
N ALA A 754 27.76 -21.85 -38.59
CA ALA A 754 27.28 -20.47 -38.62
C ALA A 754 26.21 -20.26 -39.70
N ALA A 755 26.40 -20.84 -40.89
CA ALA A 755 25.39 -20.80 -41.96
C ALA A 755 24.07 -21.48 -41.54
N ASN A 756 24.16 -22.66 -40.92
CA ASN A 756 22.99 -23.36 -40.38
C ASN A 756 22.34 -22.59 -39.21
N ALA A 757 23.12 -21.92 -38.37
CA ALA A 757 22.60 -21.08 -37.29
C ALA A 757 21.81 -19.90 -37.84
N VAL A 758 22.33 -19.18 -38.84
CA VAL A 758 21.62 -18.06 -39.49
C VAL A 758 20.33 -18.52 -40.14
N SER A 759 20.32 -19.65 -40.86
CA SER A 759 19.07 -20.18 -41.43
C SER A 759 18.05 -20.53 -40.34
N CYS A 760 18.50 -21.15 -39.25
CA CYS A 760 17.62 -21.50 -38.12
C CYS A 760 17.07 -20.24 -37.43
N TYR A 761 17.90 -19.22 -37.21
CA TYR A 761 17.47 -17.97 -36.59
C TYR A 761 16.52 -17.16 -37.47
N LEU A 762 16.68 -17.17 -38.79
CA LEU A 762 15.74 -16.51 -39.70
C LEU A 762 14.38 -17.22 -39.72
N GLN A 763 14.36 -18.55 -39.76
CA GLN A 763 13.12 -19.33 -39.61
C GLN A 763 12.45 -19.07 -38.26
N ALA A 764 13.24 -19.06 -37.19
CA ALA A 764 12.74 -18.72 -35.85
C ALA A 764 12.19 -17.29 -35.79
N ALA A 765 12.88 -16.30 -36.37
CA ALA A 765 12.49 -14.89 -36.32
C ALA A 765 11.20 -14.61 -37.09
N GLY A 766 11.01 -15.24 -38.26
CA GLY A 766 9.76 -15.09 -39.03
C GLY A 766 8.54 -15.70 -38.32
N GLN A 767 8.75 -16.77 -37.55
CA GLN A 767 7.69 -17.40 -36.77
C GLN A 767 7.47 -16.70 -35.42
N TYR A 768 8.53 -16.19 -34.79
CA TYR A 768 8.46 -15.34 -33.59
C TYR A 768 7.95 -13.94 -33.95
N LYS A 769 6.64 -13.79 -34.07
CA LYS A 769 5.97 -12.48 -34.06
C LYS A 769 5.94 -11.86 -32.65
N SER A 770 7.06 -11.91 -31.92
CA SER A 770 7.19 -11.40 -30.54
C SER A 770 8.56 -10.76 -30.30
N GLU A 771 8.72 -10.04 -29.19
CA GLU A 771 9.99 -9.41 -28.78
C GLU A 771 11.20 -10.36 -28.76
N LYS A 772 10.97 -11.67 -28.57
CA LYS A 772 12.03 -12.69 -28.53
C LYS A 772 12.82 -12.82 -29.84
N SER A 773 12.35 -12.27 -30.95
CA SER A 773 13.07 -12.24 -32.23
C SER A 773 14.22 -11.22 -32.25
N ARG A 774 14.15 -10.14 -31.46
CA ARG A 774 15.20 -9.08 -31.41
C ARG A 774 16.62 -9.60 -31.12
N PRO A 775 16.87 -10.42 -30.08
CA PRO A 775 18.21 -10.95 -29.83
C PRO A 775 18.68 -11.90 -30.95
N LEU A 776 17.76 -12.63 -31.58
CA LEU A 776 18.09 -13.49 -32.74
C LEU A 776 18.52 -12.64 -33.93
N ILE A 777 17.82 -11.54 -34.21
CA ILE A 777 18.15 -10.58 -35.27
C ILE A 777 19.51 -9.93 -35.02
N ALA A 778 19.79 -9.48 -33.79
CA ALA A 778 21.10 -8.92 -33.43
C ALA A 778 22.22 -9.96 -33.64
N ARG A 779 21.96 -11.23 -33.32
CA ARG A 779 22.92 -12.32 -33.53
C ARG A 779 23.13 -12.62 -35.02
N ILE A 780 22.07 -12.62 -35.83
CA ILE A 780 22.16 -12.76 -37.29
C ILE A 780 23.04 -11.66 -37.87
N GLN A 781 22.85 -10.40 -37.45
CA GLN A 781 23.68 -9.28 -37.90
C GLN A 781 25.15 -9.46 -37.51
N TRP A 782 25.42 -9.96 -36.30
CA TRP A 782 26.79 -10.25 -35.89
C TRP A 782 27.41 -11.38 -36.72
N LEU A 783 26.68 -12.48 -36.96
CA LEU A 783 27.18 -13.61 -37.77
C LEU A 783 27.45 -13.22 -39.21
N LEU A 784 26.63 -12.33 -39.79
CA LEU A 784 26.87 -11.79 -41.13
C LEU A 784 28.17 -10.98 -41.22
N SER A 785 28.62 -10.37 -40.12
CA SER A 785 29.89 -9.61 -40.08
C SER A 785 31.16 -10.45 -40.03
N VAL A 786 31.02 -11.73 -39.71
CA VAL A 786 32.13 -12.69 -39.59
C VAL A 786 32.36 -13.48 -40.88
N ASP A 787 31.58 -13.22 -41.94
CA ASP A 787 31.60 -14.02 -43.18
C ASP A 787 32.97 -14.02 -43.90
N ASP A 788 33.32 -15.19 -44.43
CA ASP A 788 34.55 -15.42 -45.21
C ASP A 788 34.37 -15.02 -46.68
N ASN A 789 35.47 -15.05 -47.45
CA ASN A 789 35.45 -14.82 -48.91
C ASN A 789 34.54 -15.80 -49.68
N THR A 790 34.14 -16.92 -49.07
CA THR A 790 33.23 -17.93 -49.64
C THR A 790 31.74 -17.57 -49.53
N LEU A 791 31.39 -16.53 -48.75
CA LEU A 791 30.03 -16.00 -48.56
C LEU A 791 28.99 -17.07 -48.18
N ALA A 792 29.39 -18.05 -47.38
CA ALA A 792 28.52 -19.16 -47.00
C ALA A 792 27.33 -18.69 -46.15
N ILE A 793 27.56 -17.73 -45.26
CA ILE A 793 26.53 -17.18 -44.37
C ILE A 793 25.57 -16.29 -45.16
N SER A 794 26.10 -15.45 -46.05
CA SER A 794 25.30 -14.60 -46.94
C SER A 794 24.37 -15.43 -47.85
N ARG A 795 24.84 -16.56 -48.38
CA ARG A 795 24.00 -17.49 -49.17
C ARG A 795 22.89 -18.14 -48.35
N ALA A 796 23.17 -18.49 -47.09
CA ALA A 796 22.16 -19.02 -46.18
C ALA A 796 21.05 -17.99 -45.89
N PHE A 797 21.41 -16.71 -45.80
CA PHE A 797 20.46 -15.61 -45.68
C PHE A 797 19.60 -15.45 -46.95
N ASP A 798 20.20 -15.48 -48.14
CA ASP A 798 19.48 -15.38 -49.42
C ASP A 798 18.52 -16.54 -49.68
N THR A 799 18.83 -17.72 -49.14
CA THR A 799 18.01 -18.92 -49.30
C THR A 799 16.71 -18.83 -48.49
N TYR A 800 16.62 -17.91 -47.53
CA TYR A 800 15.44 -17.72 -46.71
C TYR A 800 14.28 -17.06 -47.49
N LYS A 801 13.16 -17.78 -47.62
CA LYS A 801 11.95 -17.31 -48.33
C LYS A 801 10.77 -16.96 -47.41
N GLY A 802 10.98 -16.90 -46.10
CA GLY A 802 9.91 -16.60 -45.13
C GLY A 802 9.67 -15.10 -44.95
N ASP A 803 8.57 -14.75 -44.27
CA ASP A 803 8.30 -13.37 -43.85
C ASP A 803 9.23 -13.01 -42.69
N ALA A 804 10.21 -12.12 -42.94
CA ALA A 804 11.28 -11.79 -42.00
C ALA A 804 10.85 -10.90 -40.81
N ALA A 805 9.54 -10.78 -40.54
CA ALA A 805 8.98 -10.01 -39.43
C ALA A 805 9.58 -8.59 -39.32
N TYR A 806 9.44 -7.81 -40.40
CA TYR A 806 10.11 -6.52 -40.60
C TYR A 806 9.95 -5.53 -39.44
N TRP A 807 8.86 -5.58 -38.67
CA TRP A 807 8.66 -4.73 -37.50
C TRP A 807 9.83 -4.81 -36.49
N TYR A 808 10.39 -5.99 -36.25
CA TYR A 808 11.46 -6.17 -35.25
C TYR A 808 12.83 -5.69 -35.73
N TRP A 809 13.01 -5.51 -37.04
CA TRP A 809 14.25 -4.96 -37.59
C TRP A 809 14.37 -3.44 -37.40
N ILE A 810 13.26 -2.77 -37.02
CA ILE A 810 13.23 -1.32 -36.81
C ILE A 810 14.25 -0.88 -35.74
N THR A 811 14.36 -1.62 -34.62
CA THR A 811 15.33 -1.29 -33.55
C THR A 811 16.78 -1.39 -34.02
N SER A 812 17.04 -2.21 -35.04
CA SER A 812 18.37 -2.46 -35.57
C SER A 812 18.72 -1.60 -36.80
N ILE A 813 17.87 -0.63 -37.18
CA ILE A 813 18.12 0.27 -38.32
C ILE A 813 19.48 1.01 -38.20
N PRO A 814 19.89 1.56 -37.05
CA PRO A 814 21.20 2.22 -36.95
C PRO A 814 22.35 1.28 -37.33
N HIS A 815 22.30 0.03 -36.86
CA HIS A 815 23.29 -1.01 -37.19
C HIS A 815 23.22 -1.41 -38.67
N LEU A 816 22.02 -1.52 -39.25
CA LEU A 816 21.86 -1.79 -40.70
C LEU A 816 22.44 -0.65 -41.54
N CYS A 817 22.25 0.61 -41.14
CA CYS A 817 22.82 1.76 -41.83
C CYS A 817 24.35 1.78 -41.76
N MET A 818 24.94 1.36 -40.64
CA MET A 818 26.39 1.17 -40.54
C MET A 818 26.87 -0.03 -41.37
N SER A 819 26.12 -1.13 -41.40
CA SER A 819 26.45 -2.32 -42.20
C SER A 819 26.53 -2.02 -43.71
N LEU A 820 25.86 -0.96 -44.19
CA LEU A 820 26.02 -0.47 -45.58
C LEU A 820 27.45 -0.01 -45.92
N SER A 821 28.31 0.32 -44.95
CA SER A 821 29.72 0.63 -45.21
C SER A 821 30.63 -0.60 -45.19
N ASN A 822 30.14 -1.73 -44.70
CA ASN A 822 30.91 -2.96 -44.51
C ASN A 822 30.65 -3.95 -45.66
N ARG A 823 31.17 -5.18 -45.57
CA ARG A 823 31.05 -6.18 -46.65
C ARG A 823 29.62 -6.69 -46.89
N GLU A 824 28.74 -6.58 -45.90
CA GLU A 824 27.36 -7.11 -45.88
C GLU A 824 26.30 -6.23 -46.60
N VAL A 825 26.73 -5.30 -47.46
CA VAL A 825 25.86 -4.27 -48.06
C VAL A 825 24.62 -4.86 -48.74
N GLN A 826 24.75 -6.00 -49.41
CA GLN A 826 23.65 -6.60 -50.18
C GLN A 826 22.47 -6.98 -49.28
N GLN A 827 22.73 -7.65 -48.16
CA GLN A 827 21.69 -8.11 -47.24
C GLN A 827 21.10 -6.97 -46.42
N ALA A 828 21.94 -6.07 -45.92
CA ALA A 828 21.48 -4.88 -45.21
C ALA A 828 20.59 -4.00 -46.09
N ARG A 829 20.95 -3.84 -47.38
CA ARG A 829 20.14 -3.11 -48.36
C ARG A 829 18.81 -3.79 -48.63
N TYR A 830 18.77 -5.12 -48.76
CA TYR A 830 17.52 -5.86 -48.97
C TYR A 830 16.53 -5.61 -47.82
N VAL A 831 16.99 -5.74 -46.57
CA VAL A 831 16.16 -5.51 -45.38
C VAL A 831 15.70 -4.04 -45.30
N LEU A 832 16.58 -3.07 -45.52
CA LEU A 832 16.24 -1.64 -45.49
C LEU A 832 15.24 -1.24 -46.58
N LEU A 833 15.32 -1.83 -47.77
CA LEU A 833 14.36 -1.56 -48.86
C LEU A 833 12.97 -2.09 -48.53
N ASN A 834 12.87 -3.31 -47.98
CA ASN A 834 11.59 -3.86 -47.56
C ASN A 834 11.02 -3.10 -46.36
N LEU A 835 11.86 -2.69 -45.39
CA LEU A 835 11.45 -1.79 -44.33
C LEU A 835 10.94 -0.45 -44.84
N ALA A 836 11.58 0.13 -45.87
CA ALA A 836 11.14 1.41 -46.44
C ALA A 836 9.77 1.31 -47.12
N ARG A 837 9.45 0.14 -47.69
CA ARG A 837 8.14 -0.13 -48.31
C ARG A 837 7.04 -0.26 -47.26
N HIS A 838 7.31 -0.91 -46.13
CA HIS A 838 6.29 -1.16 -45.10
C HIS A 838 6.18 -0.02 -44.07
N TYR A 839 7.29 0.60 -43.68
CA TYR A 839 7.38 1.60 -42.61
C TYR A 839 8.23 2.84 -43.03
N PRO A 840 7.73 3.68 -43.95
CA PRO A 840 8.50 4.78 -44.53
C PRO A 840 8.88 5.87 -43.52
N GLN A 841 8.07 6.10 -42.49
CA GLN A 841 8.28 7.16 -41.49
C GLN A 841 9.55 6.94 -40.66
N VAL A 842 9.85 5.68 -40.31
CA VAL A 842 10.97 5.31 -39.45
C VAL A 842 12.31 5.54 -40.14
N ILE A 843 12.40 5.20 -41.42
CA ILE A 843 13.64 5.33 -42.20
C ILE A 843 13.90 6.78 -42.59
N CYS A 844 12.86 7.59 -42.83
CA CYS A 844 13.02 8.99 -43.24
C CYS A 844 13.84 9.79 -42.21
N TRP A 845 13.46 9.70 -40.93
CA TRP A 845 14.15 10.40 -39.84
C TRP A 845 15.60 9.92 -39.64
N MET A 846 15.83 8.60 -39.64
CA MET A 846 17.17 8.04 -39.41
C MET A 846 18.11 8.25 -40.60
N ARG A 847 17.59 8.27 -41.83
CA ARG A 847 18.37 8.53 -43.04
C ARG A 847 18.82 9.99 -43.11
N MET A 848 17.98 10.94 -42.69
CA MET A 848 18.41 12.35 -42.59
C MET A 848 19.55 12.51 -41.58
N TYR A 849 19.50 11.78 -40.45
CA TYR A 849 20.54 11.85 -39.41
C TYR A 849 21.88 11.26 -39.87
N THR A 850 21.88 10.08 -40.49
CA THR A 850 23.11 9.45 -41.02
C THR A 850 23.71 10.22 -42.20
N MET A 851 22.88 10.79 -43.07
CA MET A 851 23.35 11.66 -44.15
C MET A 851 23.95 12.97 -43.61
N ALA A 852 23.36 13.55 -42.55
CA ALA A 852 23.91 14.72 -41.86
C ALA A 852 25.26 14.42 -41.19
N TYR A 853 25.43 13.25 -40.55
CA TYR A 853 26.71 12.83 -39.97
C TYR A 853 27.80 12.60 -41.03
N LEU A 854 27.48 11.95 -42.15
CA LEU A 854 28.41 11.77 -43.28
C LEU A 854 28.79 13.11 -43.93
N LEU A 855 27.86 14.07 -44.00
CA LEU A 855 28.13 15.42 -44.48
C LEU A 855 28.96 16.25 -43.48
N CYS A 856 28.78 16.05 -42.17
CA CYS A 856 29.54 16.75 -41.13
C CYS A 856 30.96 16.18 -41.01
N GLY A 857 31.15 14.86 -41.14
CA GLY A 857 32.46 14.21 -41.19
C GLY A 857 33.31 14.62 -42.41
N ARG A 858 32.67 15.03 -43.51
CA ARG A 858 33.36 15.66 -44.66
C ARG A 858 33.73 17.13 -44.44
N ARG A 859 33.10 17.82 -43.48
CA ARG A 859 33.41 19.23 -43.14
C ARG A 859 34.52 19.35 -42.08
N SER A 860 34.64 18.38 -41.18
CA SER A 860 35.69 18.36 -40.14
C SER A 860 37.10 18.02 -40.66
N SER A 861 37.22 17.38 -41.82
CA SER A 861 38.54 17.20 -42.48
C SER A 861 39.06 18.46 -43.17
N SER A 862 38.22 19.49 -43.34
CA SER A 862 38.58 20.74 -44.03
C SER A 862 38.90 21.92 -43.10
N ASN A 863 38.63 21.86 -41.79
CA ASN A 863 38.86 22.98 -40.86
C ASN A 863 39.32 22.49 -39.47
N CYS A 864 40.61 22.18 -39.32
CA CYS A 864 41.26 22.03 -38.00
C CYS A 864 42.73 22.51 -38.08
N VAL A 865 42.96 23.79 -37.81
CA VAL A 865 44.24 24.29 -37.27
C VAL A 865 43.97 24.64 -35.79
N PRO A 866 44.80 24.18 -34.84
CA PRO A 866 44.45 24.21 -33.42
C PRO A 866 44.88 25.53 -32.77
N HIS A 867 43.93 26.25 -32.18
CA HIS A 867 44.22 27.26 -31.16
C HIS A 867 43.18 27.20 -30.04
N ALA A 868 43.60 26.60 -28.93
CA ALA A 868 43.07 26.93 -27.61
C ALA A 868 44.17 26.67 -26.58
N ARG A 869 44.88 27.74 -26.22
CA ARG A 869 45.58 27.90 -24.95
C ARG A 869 44.59 28.54 -23.96
N ARG A 870 44.67 28.08 -22.71
CA ARG A 870 44.00 28.50 -21.47
C ARG A 870 42.66 27.86 -21.18
#